data_AF-A0A845D2Y3-F1
#
_entry.id   AF-A0A845D2Y3-F1
#
_cell.length_a   1.000
_cell.length_b   1.000
_cell.length_c   1.000
_cell.angle_alpha   90.00
_cell.angle_beta   90.00
_cell.angle_gamma   90.00
#
_symmetry.space_group_name_H-M   'P 1'
#
loop_
_entity.id
_entity.type
_entity.pdbx_description
1 polymer ?
#
loop_
_entity_poly.entity_id
_entity_poly.type
_entity_poly.pdbx_seq_one_letter_code
_entity_poly.pdbx_strand_id
1 'polypeptide(L)'
;MALHEYPRPADDTGIGIHWCAGVSAATPEMVETFWLRELMDLGVKWVKIADQRGALELSRALLAAQIMPIVQIVREGSGPGRLSAAELEDVERLVEAGVRYFELDSEPDGAAFWGRERLPEDALSVTARATAANMEAILERGGLPAVPALTPEGDWRLAEEIVRVGGEALFDGPIWLAIHNYSSNRPPHYPGDAAHSGGAQTGREFYAALAAEAWQGRPLGGVNDGGRRPADRDEQPAGPDKDAPDSWREEAAAVPRENQASGEGVYWRAFERLNDEVVRLLGHSLPILSTASGYLINECTDPRYPATTPTLHATQTLEICRAMMGTSRHTPPAPDYYFCTAFWLLAHGALQGTGSVEERNAWYSSLHLAGGQEERGEERELASLPTGPVPVAETFGWSTLPIVSLLKAEPKRPRARAGREESRPQAPAPSSRYGLRPTGDGVLSGKVRGGAGAQVRLTHSDGFAYETIARTSGVYRFMNLPAGRYSLEVTAPAGSRDEAIDIGPAQEAVCDAAAYGWGFEIDQRAVERGRMLSFGVELLPNDDPGTLALRVSDSEGKSRVVPLARRGQELTASCVVGPLAADSYLLEALGLPKSGTAPLQCQVPIDQGMATRVLFVYSYDEKRAAARASAISGTVEGGAGCTVRLRAEEPGEGPGERLAEADEAGDYVFSGLAAGRYYVDVKGRRLLNWPLPIDLDGRNQVRCDLLLLPEDALPARPDPASLHGQTQPVAAAAPARLTQPAGESRAPRQMALVDAQGQRYVTHVEPSGEFTFDSLPAGDYDLYAEGFGSWGVHLDAGDRLSIQLWQTEGGWSRQTRIQTVAATPGMIQVQWAGQADLSIIVTDADAGMEELDASGAGEAEAAYRAEFGPFPPGAYLVHCPELALSAEVELGAGEAAVVSLLRF
;
A
#
# COMPACT_ATOMS: atom_id res chain seq x y z
N MET A 1 -10.04 31.22 -1.22
CA MET A 1 -8.66 30.89 -1.67
C MET A 1 -8.65 29.44 -2.18
N ALA A 2 -8.05 29.14 -3.32
CA ALA A 2 -7.95 27.76 -3.80
C ALA A 2 -6.82 26.99 -3.09
N LEU A 3 -6.93 25.66 -2.98
CA LEU A 3 -5.95 24.81 -2.25
C LEU A 3 -4.51 25.04 -2.69
N HIS A 4 -4.28 25.20 -4.00
CA HIS A 4 -2.93 25.41 -4.53
C HIS A 4 -2.34 26.78 -4.18
N GLU A 5 -3.12 27.74 -3.70
CA GLU A 5 -2.65 29.09 -3.35
C GLU A 5 -2.09 29.14 -1.92
N TYR A 6 -2.41 28.17 -1.07
CA TYR A 6 -1.91 28.12 0.30
C TYR A 6 -0.38 27.95 0.34
N PRO A 7 0.34 28.65 1.25
CA PRO A 7 1.78 28.48 1.41
C PRO A 7 2.15 27.05 1.81
N ARG A 8 3.06 26.40 1.09
CA ARG A 8 3.58 25.06 1.41
C ARG A 8 5.10 25.09 1.36
N PRO A 9 5.79 24.25 2.16
CA PRO A 9 7.25 24.15 2.10
C PRO A 9 7.71 23.66 0.71
N ALA A 10 8.94 24.01 0.35
CA ALA A 10 9.56 23.45 -0.85
C ALA A 10 9.81 21.94 -0.66
N ASP A 11 9.65 21.18 -1.76
CA ASP A 11 9.78 19.72 -1.76
C ASP A 11 8.92 19.04 -0.70
N ASP A 12 7.66 19.48 -0.59
CA ASP A 12 6.72 19.04 0.45
C ASP A 12 6.44 17.53 0.39
N THR A 13 6.93 16.80 1.39
CA THR A 13 6.68 15.36 1.59
C THR A 13 5.34 15.09 2.26
N GLY A 14 4.69 16.11 2.84
CA GLY A 14 3.55 15.98 3.74
C GLY A 14 3.88 15.39 5.11
N ILE A 15 5.14 15.03 5.37
CA ILE A 15 5.56 14.49 6.67
C ILE A 15 5.70 15.65 7.65
N GLY A 16 5.00 15.53 8.78
CA GLY A 16 5.09 16.47 9.88
C GLY A 16 5.51 15.79 11.18
N ILE A 17 5.97 16.59 12.14
CA ILE A 17 6.24 16.12 13.50
C ILE A 17 5.78 17.15 14.53
N HIS A 18 5.24 16.68 15.64
CA HIS A 18 4.99 17.51 16.80
C HIS A 18 6.30 17.65 17.61
N TRP A 19 6.76 18.88 17.80
CA TRP A 19 8.11 19.18 18.32
C TRP A 19 8.31 18.64 19.74
N CYS A 20 7.62 19.22 20.70
CA CYS A 20 7.51 18.75 22.08
C CYS A 20 6.15 19.19 22.62
N ALA A 21 5.65 18.60 23.72
CA ALA A 21 4.59 19.28 24.46
C ALA A 21 5.10 20.59 25.06
N GLY A 22 4.26 21.63 25.02
CA GLY A 22 4.53 22.95 25.55
C GLY A 22 5.71 23.68 24.91
N VAL A 23 6.42 24.46 25.73
CA VAL A 23 7.59 25.26 25.34
C VAL A 23 8.84 24.39 25.37
N SER A 24 9.64 24.42 24.30
CA SER A 24 10.97 23.79 24.28
C SER A 24 12.03 24.74 24.84
N ALA A 25 12.93 24.23 25.66
CA ALA A 25 14.13 24.94 26.10
C ALA A 25 15.39 24.56 25.31
N ALA A 26 15.24 23.93 24.14
CA ALA A 26 16.37 23.61 23.26
C ALA A 26 17.09 24.88 22.80
N THR A 27 18.42 24.90 22.89
CA THR A 27 19.22 26.07 22.47
C THR A 27 19.24 26.19 20.95
N PRO A 28 19.38 27.41 20.38
CA PRO A 28 19.52 27.60 18.94
C PRO A 28 20.65 26.76 18.34
N GLU A 29 21.78 26.65 19.05
CA GLU A 29 22.92 25.82 18.63
C GLU A 29 22.56 24.33 18.51
N MET A 30 21.83 23.78 19.48
CA MET A 30 21.35 22.39 19.42
C MET A 30 20.36 22.18 18.27
N VAL A 31 19.47 23.16 18.05
CA VAL A 31 18.53 23.12 16.93
C VAL A 31 19.27 23.08 15.59
N GLU A 32 20.24 23.97 15.38
CA GLU A 32 20.98 24.08 14.12
C GLU A 32 21.91 22.90 13.84
N THR A 33 22.62 22.42 14.86
CA THR A 33 23.66 21.40 14.69
C THR A 33 23.14 19.97 14.68
N PHE A 34 22.01 19.71 15.35
CA PHE A 34 21.46 18.36 15.50
C PHE A 34 20.05 18.27 14.93
N TRP A 35 19.09 19.02 15.49
CA TRP A 35 17.68 18.78 15.18
C TRP A 35 17.29 19.11 13.75
N LEU A 36 17.80 20.20 13.16
CA LEU A 36 17.50 20.51 11.76
C LEU A 36 17.98 19.41 10.82
N ARG A 37 19.15 18.84 11.09
CA ARG A 37 19.66 17.70 10.33
C ARG A 37 18.75 16.48 10.49
N GLU A 38 18.37 16.15 11.73
CA GLU A 38 17.48 15.03 12.00
C GLU A 38 16.14 15.18 11.27
N LEU A 39 15.54 16.37 11.30
CA LEU A 39 14.30 16.66 10.56
C LEU A 39 14.47 16.49 9.04
N MET A 40 15.58 16.97 8.47
CA MET A 40 15.87 16.82 7.05
C MET A 40 16.07 15.35 6.63
N ASP A 41 16.83 14.58 7.41
CA ASP A 41 17.08 13.16 7.14
C ASP A 41 15.78 12.34 7.24
N LEU A 42 14.89 12.70 8.16
CA LEU A 42 13.54 12.13 8.28
C LEU A 42 12.60 12.58 7.15
N GLY A 43 12.99 13.58 6.35
CA GLY A 43 12.14 14.16 5.31
C GLY A 43 10.97 14.98 5.86
N VAL A 44 11.07 15.47 7.10
CA VAL A 44 10.04 16.31 7.73
C VAL A 44 10.03 17.68 7.05
N LYS A 45 8.82 18.13 6.67
CA LYS A 45 8.59 19.44 6.05
C LYS A 45 7.62 20.31 6.83
N TRP A 46 6.98 19.75 7.86
CA TRP A 46 6.04 20.45 8.74
C TRP A 46 6.41 20.20 10.20
N VAL A 47 6.44 21.26 11.01
CA VAL A 47 6.70 21.14 12.46
C VAL A 47 5.61 21.85 13.23
N LYS A 48 4.93 21.10 14.09
CA LYS A 48 3.96 21.65 15.02
C LYS A 48 4.67 22.10 16.30
N ILE A 49 4.49 23.37 16.64
CA ILE A 49 4.96 24.00 17.88
C ILE A 49 3.75 24.23 18.78
N ALA A 50 3.75 23.61 19.97
CA ALA A 50 2.61 23.58 20.86
C ALA A 50 2.36 24.89 21.63
N ASP A 51 3.32 25.82 21.61
CA ASP A 51 3.24 27.05 22.39
C ASP A 51 4.00 28.20 21.71
N GLN A 52 3.31 29.31 21.44
CA GLN A 52 3.84 30.49 20.77
C GLN A 52 4.99 31.15 21.54
N ARG A 53 5.04 31.01 22.87
CA ARG A 53 5.97 31.74 23.73
C ARG A 53 7.43 31.34 23.51
N GLY A 54 7.68 30.13 23.01
CA GLY A 54 9.00 29.64 22.59
C GLY A 54 9.19 29.52 21.08
N ALA A 55 8.22 29.96 20.28
CA ALA A 55 8.16 29.61 18.87
C ALA A 55 9.06 30.44 17.95
N LEU A 56 9.43 31.67 18.34
CA LEU A 56 10.00 32.65 17.40
C LEU A 56 11.34 32.21 16.79
N GLU A 57 12.35 31.92 17.62
CA GLU A 57 13.67 31.54 17.13
C GLU A 57 13.66 30.16 16.45
N LEU A 58 12.89 29.20 16.99
CA LEU A 58 12.69 27.91 16.35
C LEU A 58 12.04 28.07 14.96
N SER A 59 11.01 28.90 14.84
CA SER A 59 10.32 29.15 13.56
C SER A 59 11.26 29.76 12.52
N ARG A 60 12.14 30.68 12.91
CA ARG A 60 13.15 31.25 12.00
C ARG A 60 14.11 30.17 11.48
N ALA A 61 14.61 29.31 12.37
CA ALA A 61 15.50 28.21 11.99
C ALA A 61 14.80 27.21 11.04
N LEU A 62 13.55 26.85 11.33
CA LEU A 62 12.75 25.97 10.49
C LEU A 62 12.48 26.57 9.11
N LEU A 63 12.04 27.83 9.04
CA LEU A 63 11.75 28.52 7.78
C LEU A 63 13.02 28.68 6.93
N ALA A 64 14.16 28.96 7.54
CA ALA A 64 15.45 28.99 6.85
C ALA A 64 15.79 27.62 6.22
N ALA A 65 15.44 26.53 6.90
CA ALA A 65 15.59 25.15 6.42
C ALA A 65 14.47 24.69 5.47
N GLN A 66 13.57 25.59 5.04
CA GLN A 66 12.39 25.27 4.21
C GLN A 66 11.43 24.27 4.87
N ILE A 67 11.31 24.32 6.19
CA ILE A 67 10.36 23.56 7.00
C ILE A 67 9.30 24.52 7.51
N MET A 68 8.02 24.16 7.32
CA MET A 68 6.89 25.02 7.64
C MET A 68 6.48 24.85 9.12
N PRO A 69 6.50 25.92 9.94
CA PRO A 69 5.98 25.88 11.30
C PRO A 69 4.46 26.03 11.34
N ILE A 70 3.81 25.22 12.19
CA ILE A 70 2.41 25.36 12.61
C ILE A 70 2.45 25.74 14.09
N VAL A 71 2.04 26.96 14.45
CA VAL A 71 2.20 27.48 15.82
C VAL A 71 0.86 27.49 16.53
N GLN A 72 0.77 26.84 17.70
CA GLN A 72 -0.38 27.00 18.58
C GLN A 72 -0.32 28.33 19.32
N ILE A 73 -1.46 29.01 19.42
CA ILE A 73 -1.63 30.09 20.38
C ILE A 73 -2.28 29.51 21.65
N VAL A 74 -1.48 29.36 22.70
CA VAL A 74 -1.91 28.94 24.03
C VAL A 74 -2.37 30.18 24.80
N ARG A 75 -3.60 30.11 25.32
CA ARG A 75 -4.19 31.20 26.08
C ARG A 75 -3.83 31.13 27.56
N GLU A 76 -3.76 32.29 28.21
CA GLU A 76 -3.48 32.37 29.65
C GLU A 76 -4.65 31.88 30.53
N GLY A 77 -5.88 31.91 30.02
CA GLY A 77 -7.10 31.49 30.73
C GLY A 77 -7.70 30.17 30.22
N SER A 78 -8.44 29.47 31.08
CA SER A 78 -9.16 28.24 30.72
C SER A 78 -10.49 28.53 29.99
N GLY A 79 -10.88 27.63 29.09
CA GLY A 79 -12.11 27.71 28.29
C GLY A 79 -12.03 28.80 27.22
N PRO A 80 -12.95 28.82 26.23
CA PRO A 80 -12.88 29.71 25.06
C PRO A 80 -12.97 31.19 25.40
N GLY A 81 -12.27 32.04 24.65
CA GLY A 81 -12.20 33.48 24.89
C GLY A 81 -11.43 34.23 23.80
N ARG A 82 -11.51 35.56 23.82
CA ARG A 82 -10.75 36.41 22.88
C ARG A 82 -9.26 36.39 23.21
N LEU A 83 -8.42 36.42 22.18
CA LEU A 83 -6.98 36.62 22.34
C LEU A 83 -6.69 37.96 23.02
N SER A 84 -5.72 37.95 23.94
CA SER A 84 -5.22 39.14 24.61
C SER A 84 -4.34 39.99 23.69
N ALA A 85 -4.07 41.23 24.07
CA ALA A 85 -3.16 42.10 23.31
C ALA A 85 -1.74 41.51 23.21
N ALA A 86 -1.27 40.83 24.27
CA ALA A 86 0.04 40.19 24.29
C ALA A 86 0.09 38.97 23.34
N GLU A 87 -0.95 38.14 23.35
CA GLU A 87 -1.06 36.99 22.45
C GLU A 87 -1.13 37.43 20.97
N LEU A 88 -1.79 38.55 20.68
CA LEU A 88 -1.84 39.15 19.35
C LEU A 88 -0.49 39.77 18.92
N GLU A 89 0.26 40.34 19.85
CA GLU A 89 1.63 40.83 19.59
C GLU A 89 2.60 39.68 19.28
N ASP A 90 2.43 38.51 19.93
CA ASP A 90 3.15 37.29 19.57
C ASP A 90 2.83 36.85 18.13
N VAL A 91 1.55 36.86 17.74
CA VAL A 91 1.12 36.55 16.37
C VAL A 91 1.77 37.49 15.36
N GLU A 92 1.76 38.80 15.62
CA GLU A 92 2.38 39.81 14.74
C GLU A 92 3.88 39.52 14.54
N ARG A 93 4.62 39.30 15.63
CA ARG A 93 6.06 38.96 15.57
C ARG A 93 6.34 37.67 14.80
N LEU A 94 5.48 36.65 14.93
CA LEU A 94 5.63 35.39 14.21
C LEU A 94 5.30 35.56 12.73
N VAL A 95 4.27 36.33 12.37
CA VAL A 95 3.94 36.63 10.97
C VAL A 95 5.07 37.40 10.29
N GLU A 96 5.65 38.39 10.98
CA GLU A 96 6.83 39.13 10.52
C GLU A 96 8.04 38.22 10.29
N ALA A 97 8.21 37.19 11.12
CA ALA A 97 9.25 36.17 10.95
C ALA A 97 8.98 35.19 9.81
N GLY A 98 7.78 35.23 9.20
CA GLY A 98 7.39 34.38 8.08
C GLY A 98 6.46 33.22 8.44
N VAL A 99 6.06 33.07 9.71
CA VAL A 99 5.07 32.07 10.13
C VAL A 99 3.72 32.41 9.51
N ARG A 100 2.99 31.36 9.11
CA ARG A 100 1.72 31.52 8.42
C ARG A 100 0.60 30.71 9.06
N TYR A 101 0.85 29.48 9.53
CA TYR A 101 -0.19 28.61 10.08
C TYR A 101 -0.30 28.75 11.61
N PHE A 102 -1.48 29.12 12.09
CA PHE A 102 -1.78 29.28 13.50
C PHE A 102 -2.95 28.39 13.93
N GLU A 103 -2.76 27.60 14.99
CA GLU A 103 -3.82 26.81 15.62
C GLU A 103 -4.32 27.50 16.88
N LEU A 104 -5.63 27.49 17.06
CA LEU A 104 -6.33 28.06 18.20
C LEU A 104 -7.02 26.96 18.99
N ASP A 105 -7.15 27.15 20.30
CA ASP A 105 -8.14 26.46 21.14
C ASP A 105 -8.22 24.93 20.95
N SER A 106 -7.07 24.25 21.04
CA SER A 106 -6.98 22.79 20.88
C SER A 106 -7.91 22.02 21.83
N GLU A 107 -8.63 21.04 21.30
CA GLU A 107 -9.60 20.18 21.98
C GLU A 107 -10.68 20.94 22.78
N PRO A 108 -11.40 21.89 22.17
CA PRO A 108 -12.32 22.75 22.90
C PRO A 108 -13.62 22.03 23.30
N ASP A 109 -13.84 20.83 22.76
CA ASP A 109 -14.86 19.84 23.11
C ASP A 109 -14.47 18.98 24.32
N GLY A 110 -13.23 19.06 24.79
CA GLY A 110 -12.77 18.40 26.02
C GLY A 110 -13.04 19.23 27.27
N ALA A 111 -13.55 18.62 28.35
CA ALA A 111 -13.80 19.34 29.61
C ALA A 111 -12.53 19.93 30.24
N ALA A 112 -11.36 19.30 29.99
CA ALA A 112 -10.06 19.76 30.44
C ALA A 112 -9.71 21.16 29.90
N PHE A 113 -10.03 21.46 28.64
CA PHE A 113 -9.83 22.78 28.04
C PHE A 113 -10.56 23.88 28.83
N TRP A 114 -11.72 23.57 29.40
CA TRP A 114 -12.53 24.50 30.19
C TRP A 114 -12.06 24.65 31.63
N GLY A 115 -11.12 23.82 32.09
CA GLY A 115 -10.76 23.71 33.51
C GLY A 115 -11.93 23.23 34.37
N ARG A 116 -12.80 22.38 33.81
CA ARG A 116 -14.04 21.91 34.46
C ARG A 116 -14.15 20.39 34.35
N GLU A 117 -14.96 19.79 35.23
CA GLU A 117 -15.29 18.36 35.17
C GLU A 117 -16.26 18.02 34.03
N ARG A 118 -17.08 18.99 33.60
CA ARG A 118 -18.08 18.83 32.52
C ARG A 118 -18.16 20.09 31.67
N LEU A 119 -18.48 19.90 30.39
CA LEU A 119 -18.71 20.97 29.45
C LEU A 119 -19.99 21.76 29.81
N PRO A 120 -20.00 23.10 29.66
CA PRO A 120 -21.24 23.87 29.66
C PRO A 120 -22.23 23.44 28.58
N GLU A 121 -23.53 23.61 28.82
CA GLU A 121 -24.55 23.28 27.81
C GLU A 121 -24.41 24.09 26.51
N ASP A 122 -23.93 25.33 26.61
CA ASP A 122 -23.69 26.23 25.49
C ASP A 122 -22.23 26.21 24.98
N ALA A 123 -21.43 25.21 25.39
CA ALA A 123 -20.00 25.14 25.12
C ALA A 123 -19.65 25.29 23.64
N LEU A 124 -20.32 24.54 22.76
CA LEU A 124 -20.13 24.60 21.31
C LEU A 124 -20.35 26.02 20.76
N SER A 125 -21.45 26.67 21.14
CA SER A 125 -21.78 28.02 20.68
C SER A 125 -20.84 29.10 21.23
N VAL A 126 -20.38 28.96 22.47
CA VAL A 126 -19.40 29.88 23.08
C VAL A 126 -18.05 29.71 22.38
N THR A 127 -17.60 28.47 22.16
CA THR A 127 -16.37 28.18 21.41
C THR A 127 -16.45 28.77 20.01
N ALA A 128 -17.50 28.51 19.25
CA ALA A 128 -17.64 29.02 17.88
C ALA A 128 -17.55 30.54 17.79
N ARG A 129 -18.18 31.29 18.72
CA ARG A 129 -18.07 32.75 18.77
C ARG A 129 -16.66 33.24 19.09
N ALA A 130 -15.97 32.59 20.02
CA ALA A 130 -14.60 32.93 20.37
C ALA A 130 -13.63 32.62 19.21
N THR A 131 -13.76 31.42 18.63
CA THR A 131 -13.02 30.98 17.46
C THR A 131 -13.19 31.95 16.29
N ALA A 132 -14.42 32.32 15.93
CA ALA A 132 -14.68 33.27 14.85
C ALA A 132 -13.95 34.62 15.08
N ALA A 133 -14.08 35.18 16.29
CA ALA A 133 -13.43 36.45 16.64
C ALA A 133 -11.89 36.35 16.62
N ASN A 134 -11.32 35.23 17.05
CA ASN A 134 -9.87 35.02 17.06
C ASN A 134 -9.33 34.78 15.65
N MET A 135 -10.08 34.06 14.80
CA MET A 135 -9.73 33.87 13.40
C MET A 135 -9.70 35.21 12.65
N GLU A 136 -10.71 36.06 12.83
CA GLU A 136 -10.71 37.43 12.28
C GLU A 136 -9.45 38.20 12.71
N ALA A 137 -9.13 38.18 14.01
CA ALA A 137 -7.98 38.90 14.55
C ALA A 137 -6.62 38.43 14.00
N ILE A 138 -6.47 37.12 13.72
CA ILE A 138 -5.25 36.56 13.12
C ILE A 138 -5.18 36.90 11.62
N LEU A 139 -6.31 36.82 10.91
CA LEU A 139 -6.40 37.17 9.48
C LEU A 139 -6.02 38.63 9.25
N GLU A 140 -6.48 39.55 10.10
CA GLU A 140 -6.12 40.98 10.06
C GLU A 140 -4.61 41.23 10.17
N ARG A 141 -3.87 40.29 10.77
CA ARG A 141 -2.42 40.34 10.97
C ARG A 141 -1.64 39.61 9.88
N GLY A 142 -2.32 38.98 8.92
CA GLY A 142 -1.70 38.22 7.83
C GLY A 142 -1.33 36.77 8.18
N GLY A 143 -1.80 36.25 9.32
CA GLY A 143 -1.75 34.83 9.64
C GLY A 143 -2.92 34.05 9.04
N LEU A 144 -2.76 32.74 8.90
CA LEU A 144 -3.82 31.80 8.51
C LEU A 144 -4.26 31.01 9.76
N PRO A 145 -5.43 31.29 10.33
CA PRO A 145 -5.91 30.59 11.51
C PRO A 145 -6.64 29.29 11.14
N ALA A 146 -6.57 28.32 12.05
CA ALA A 146 -7.32 27.08 11.97
C ALA A 146 -8.73 27.22 12.58
N VAL A 147 -9.68 26.48 12.02
CA VAL A 147 -10.77 25.93 12.84
C VAL A 147 -10.12 24.91 13.80
N PRO A 148 -10.36 25.03 15.13
CA PRO A 148 -9.70 24.20 16.14
C PRO A 148 -9.86 22.70 15.92
N ALA A 149 -8.79 21.95 16.23
CA ALA A 149 -8.86 20.50 16.32
C ALA A 149 -9.72 20.10 17.52
N LEU A 150 -10.63 19.15 17.29
CA LEU A 150 -11.40 18.51 18.35
C LEU A 150 -10.61 17.36 18.97
N THR A 151 -11.08 16.85 20.11
CA THR A 151 -10.62 15.56 20.62
C THR A 151 -10.81 14.48 19.55
N PRO A 152 -10.01 13.39 19.53
CA PRO A 152 -10.11 12.37 18.48
C PRO A 152 -11.50 11.71 18.36
N GLU A 153 -12.24 11.65 19.48
CA GLU A 153 -13.61 11.11 19.54
C GLU A 153 -14.69 12.20 19.38
N GLY A 154 -14.29 13.47 19.28
CA GLY A 154 -15.18 14.61 19.19
C GLY A 154 -16.07 14.59 17.95
N ASP A 155 -17.35 14.89 18.14
CA ASP A 155 -18.38 14.92 17.10
C ASP A 155 -18.98 16.31 16.88
N TRP A 156 -18.38 17.35 17.49
CA TRP A 156 -18.84 18.73 17.36
C TRP A 156 -18.80 19.21 15.91
N ARG A 157 -19.94 19.71 15.42
CA ARG A 157 -20.03 20.38 14.12
C ARG A 157 -19.57 21.84 14.20
N LEU A 158 -18.33 22.05 14.61
CA LEU A 158 -17.81 23.39 14.94
C LEU A 158 -17.83 24.34 13.73
N ALA A 159 -17.51 23.86 12.52
CA ALA A 159 -17.57 24.68 11.32
C ALA A 159 -19.00 25.17 11.00
N GLU A 160 -20.00 24.28 11.11
CA GLU A 160 -21.42 24.64 10.94
C GLU A 160 -21.86 25.65 12.01
N GLU A 161 -21.40 25.47 13.25
CA GLU A 161 -21.70 26.38 14.34
C GLU A 161 -21.10 27.77 14.13
N ILE A 162 -19.86 27.86 13.62
CA ILE A 162 -19.22 29.14 13.27
C ILE A 162 -20.07 29.89 12.24
N VAL A 163 -20.54 29.19 11.18
CA VAL A 163 -21.48 29.79 10.20
C VAL A 163 -22.75 30.26 10.90
N ARG A 164 -23.34 29.44 11.79
CA ARG A 164 -24.58 29.76 12.52
C ARG A 164 -24.46 31.00 13.39
N VAL A 165 -23.30 31.24 14.00
CA VAL A 165 -23.05 32.43 14.83
C VAL A 165 -22.58 33.65 14.03
N GLY A 166 -22.57 33.57 12.69
CA GLY A 166 -22.30 34.69 11.79
C GLY A 166 -20.88 34.75 11.23
N GLY A 167 -20.07 33.71 11.40
CA GLY A 167 -18.70 33.62 10.91
C GLY A 167 -18.55 33.11 9.47
N GLU A 168 -19.62 33.10 8.66
CA GLU A 168 -19.61 32.56 7.29
C GLU A 168 -18.51 33.17 6.41
N ALA A 169 -18.32 34.50 6.49
CA ALA A 169 -17.33 35.22 5.69
C ALA A 169 -15.87 34.79 5.97
N LEU A 170 -15.60 34.13 7.11
CA LEU A 170 -14.27 33.60 7.42
C LEU A 170 -13.88 32.48 6.46
N PHE A 171 -14.85 31.69 5.98
CA PHE A 171 -14.62 30.55 5.10
C PHE A 171 -14.25 30.95 3.67
N ASP A 172 -14.49 32.21 3.28
CA ASP A 172 -13.97 32.80 2.04
C ASP A 172 -12.49 33.21 2.16
N GLY A 173 -12.01 33.39 3.39
CA GLY A 173 -10.66 33.80 3.74
C GLY A 173 -9.64 32.66 3.73
N PRO A 174 -8.34 32.98 3.93
CA PRO A 174 -7.26 32.01 3.98
C PRO A 174 -7.22 31.29 5.35
N ILE A 175 -8.21 30.44 5.61
CA ILE A 175 -8.32 29.62 6.82
C ILE A 175 -8.08 28.13 6.52
N TRP A 176 -7.86 27.31 7.54
CA TRP A 176 -7.64 25.87 7.40
C TRP A 176 -8.29 25.09 8.55
N LEU A 177 -8.24 23.76 8.51
CA LEU A 177 -8.84 22.87 9.49
C LEU A 177 -7.76 22.09 10.23
N ALA A 178 -7.70 22.23 11.55
CA ALA A 178 -6.85 21.40 12.39
C ALA A 178 -7.58 20.10 12.75
N ILE A 179 -6.82 19.00 12.87
CA ILE A 179 -7.36 17.70 13.29
C ILE A 179 -6.35 16.97 14.18
N HIS A 180 -6.82 16.38 15.27
CA HIS A 180 -6.08 15.40 16.05
C HIS A 180 -6.39 14.01 15.50
N ASN A 181 -5.54 13.52 14.61
CA ASN A 181 -5.82 12.41 13.71
C ASN A 181 -5.15 11.10 14.17
N TYR A 182 -5.41 10.73 15.41
CA TYR A 182 -4.89 9.48 15.99
C TYR A 182 -5.60 8.26 15.40
N SER A 183 -4.84 7.17 15.30
CA SER A 183 -5.36 5.90 14.77
C SER A 183 -5.72 4.89 15.85
N SER A 184 -5.38 5.21 17.11
CA SER A 184 -5.30 4.22 18.19
C SER A 184 -4.48 3.01 17.71
N ASN A 185 -5.04 1.80 17.76
CA ASN A 185 -4.41 0.58 17.29
C ASN A 185 -4.93 0.06 15.93
N ARG A 186 -5.63 0.90 15.16
CA ARG A 186 -6.21 0.52 13.85
C ARG A 186 -5.23 0.76 12.71
N PRO A 187 -5.18 -0.11 11.68
CA PRO A 187 -4.24 0.06 10.57
C PRO A 187 -4.60 1.27 9.68
N PRO A 188 -3.65 1.84 8.91
CA PRO A 188 -3.89 3.05 8.11
C PRO A 188 -5.00 2.91 7.06
N HIS A 189 -5.27 1.70 6.58
CA HIS A 189 -6.30 1.43 5.56
C HIS A 189 -7.72 1.23 6.14
N TYR A 190 -7.89 1.26 7.47
CA TYR A 190 -9.21 1.25 8.13
C TYR A 190 -10.09 2.41 7.62
N PRO A 191 -11.42 2.24 7.45
CA PRO A 191 -12.22 1.02 7.71
C PRO A 191 -12.29 0.04 6.51
N GLY A 192 -11.46 0.21 5.49
CA GLY A 192 -11.51 -0.59 4.26
C GLY A 192 -10.90 -2.00 4.39
N ASP A 193 -10.58 -2.45 5.60
CA ASP A 193 -9.90 -3.71 5.86
C ASP A 193 -10.85 -4.89 6.05
N ALA A 194 -10.32 -6.10 5.86
CA ALA A 194 -11.07 -7.34 5.98
C ALA A 194 -11.55 -7.62 7.43
N ALA A 195 -10.81 -7.16 8.45
CA ALA A 195 -11.19 -7.35 9.85
C ALA A 195 -12.42 -6.50 10.21
N HIS A 196 -12.51 -5.29 9.67
CA HIS A 196 -13.71 -4.45 9.76
C HIS A 196 -14.89 -5.03 8.96
N SER A 197 -14.67 -5.47 7.72
CA SER A 197 -15.74 -5.88 6.79
C SER A 197 -16.34 -7.28 7.07
N GLY A 198 -15.57 -8.18 7.68
CA GLY A 198 -15.95 -9.59 7.88
C GLY A 198 -16.19 -9.99 9.33
N GLY A 199 -15.91 -9.14 10.32
CA GLY A 199 -15.94 -9.51 11.74
C GLY A 199 -14.97 -10.65 12.11
N ALA A 200 -14.10 -11.05 11.18
CA ALA A 200 -13.09 -12.07 11.39
C ALA A 200 -12.03 -11.50 12.33
N GLN A 201 -11.74 -12.22 13.42
CA GLN A 201 -10.54 -11.96 14.19
C GLN A 201 -9.36 -12.17 13.23
N THR A 202 -8.60 -11.09 12.98
CA THR A 202 -7.28 -11.17 12.36
C THR A 202 -6.52 -12.37 12.95
N GLY A 203 -5.94 -13.20 12.08
CA GLY A 203 -5.51 -14.56 12.41
C GLY A 203 -4.58 -14.60 13.63
N ARG A 204 -4.82 -15.56 14.53
CA ARG A 204 -3.98 -15.83 15.72
C ARG A 204 -2.48 -15.99 15.39
N GLU A 205 -2.14 -16.36 14.16
CA GLU A 205 -0.77 -16.62 13.69
C GLU A 205 0.05 -15.34 13.45
N PHE A 206 -0.53 -14.32 12.80
CA PHE A 206 0.11 -12.99 12.65
C PHE A 206 0.39 -12.35 14.02
N TYR A 207 -0.44 -12.65 15.02
CA TYR A 207 -0.32 -12.15 16.39
C TYR A 207 0.52 -13.01 17.34
N ALA A 208 0.68 -14.31 17.05
CA ALA A 208 1.61 -15.15 17.80
C ALA A 208 3.07 -14.78 17.48
N ALA A 209 3.36 -14.32 16.26
CA ALA A 209 4.67 -13.82 15.84
C ALA A 209 5.06 -12.52 16.59
N LEU A 210 4.12 -11.59 16.76
CA LEU A 210 4.34 -10.36 17.54
C LEU A 210 4.46 -10.63 19.06
N ALA A 211 3.86 -11.71 19.58
CA ALA A 211 3.85 -12.04 21.01
C ALA A 211 5.23 -12.44 21.58
N ALA A 212 6.20 -12.74 20.71
CA ALA A 212 7.59 -13.03 21.09
C ALA A 212 8.42 -11.77 21.37
N GLU A 213 7.94 -10.57 20.99
CA GLU A 213 8.64 -9.32 21.27
C GLU A 213 8.61 -8.99 22.78
N ALA A 214 9.75 -9.08 23.45
CA ALA A 214 9.92 -8.56 24.79
C ALA A 214 10.39 -7.10 24.70
N TRP A 215 9.56 -6.13 25.12
CA TRP A 215 9.98 -4.75 25.33
C TRP A 215 9.97 -4.43 26.83
N GLN A 216 11.08 -3.92 27.35
CA GLN A 216 11.32 -3.68 28.78
C GLN A 216 11.11 -4.92 29.69
N GLY A 217 11.41 -6.12 29.19
CA GLY A 217 11.41 -7.35 29.99
C GLY A 217 10.01 -7.90 30.32
N ARG A 218 8.94 -7.42 29.66
CA ARG A 218 7.58 -7.94 29.81
C ARG A 218 7.15 -8.74 28.58
N PRO A 219 6.72 -10.00 28.72
CA PRO A 219 6.08 -10.75 27.63
C PRO A 219 4.73 -10.14 27.26
N LEU A 220 4.48 -9.94 25.95
CA LEU A 220 3.25 -9.36 25.37
C LEU A 220 1.96 -10.12 25.72
N GLY A 221 2.06 -11.38 26.17
CA GLY A 221 0.91 -12.15 26.67
C GLY A 221 0.15 -11.43 27.79
N GLY A 222 0.86 -10.81 28.74
CA GLY A 222 0.21 -10.12 29.87
C GLY A 222 -0.54 -8.84 29.49
N VAL A 223 -0.14 -8.15 28.41
CA VAL A 223 -0.75 -6.90 27.94
C VAL A 223 -2.01 -7.17 27.12
N ASN A 224 -1.99 -8.22 26.28
CA ASN A 224 -3.15 -8.64 25.49
C ASN A 224 -4.19 -9.43 26.32
N ASP A 225 -3.77 -10.11 27.40
CA ASP A 225 -4.66 -10.90 28.28
C ASP A 225 -5.45 -10.04 29.29
N GLY A 226 -4.98 -8.82 29.60
CA GLY A 226 -5.66 -7.90 30.52
C GLY A 226 -7.03 -7.41 30.03
N GLY A 227 -7.24 -7.40 28.70
CA GLY A 227 -8.51 -7.05 28.05
C GLY A 227 -9.40 -8.24 27.66
N ARG A 228 -8.88 -9.47 27.73
CA ARG A 228 -9.58 -10.70 27.33
C ARG A 228 -9.86 -11.60 28.54
N ARG A 229 -10.85 -11.26 29.37
CA ARG A 229 -11.55 -12.32 30.13
C ARG A 229 -12.73 -12.82 29.29
N PRO A 230 -12.75 -14.09 28.88
CA PRO A 230 -13.95 -14.73 28.33
C PRO A 230 -15.03 -14.77 29.41
N ALA A 231 -16.27 -14.50 29.03
CA ALA A 231 -17.43 -14.47 29.91
C ALA A 231 -17.84 -15.85 30.48
N ASP A 232 -17.19 -16.94 30.11
CA ASP A 232 -17.59 -18.29 30.50
C ASP A 232 -16.40 -19.09 31.05
N ARG A 233 -16.36 -19.24 32.38
CA ARG A 233 -15.87 -20.45 33.08
C ARG A 233 -16.17 -20.33 34.57
N ASP A 234 -17.25 -21.00 34.97
CA ASP A 234 -17.42 -21.50 36.33
C ASP A 234 -16.28 -22.47 36.70
N GLU A 235 -16.03 -22.56 38.01
CA GLU A 235 -15.24 -23.57 38.75
C GLU A 235 -13.81 -23.20 39.25
N GLN A 236 -13.84 -22.76 40.52
CA GLN A 236 -13.02 -23.12 41.69
C GLN A 236 -11.57 -22.60 41.90
N PRO A 237 -11.25 -22.15 43.15
CA PRO A 237 -10.03 -21.43 43.47
C PRO A 237 -8.90 -22.39 43.87
N ALA A 238 -7.71 -22.19 43.30
CA ALA A 238 -6.47 -22.78 43.83
C ALA A 238 -5.61 -21.69 44.49
N GLY A 239 -5.47 -21.85 45.82
CA GLY A 239 -4.38 -21.48 46.74
C GLY A 239 -3.49 -20.24 46.50
N PRO A 240 -3.23 -19.43 47.55
CA PRO A 240 -2.41 -18.22 47.43
C PRO A 240 -0.91 -18.58 47.40
N ASP A 241 -0.16 -18.07 46.44
CA ASP A 241 1.26 -17.85 46.62
C ASP A 241 1.46 -16.43 47.18
N LYS A 242 2.24 -16.33 48.26
CA LYS A 242 2.09 -15.31 49.30
C LYS A 242 3.08 -14.16 49.27
N ASP A 243 3.95 -14.04 48.26
CA ASP A 243 5.09 -13.12 48.35
C ASP A 243 5.39 -12.27 47.09
N ALA A 244 4.37 -11.82 46.35
CA ALA A 244 4.52 -10.74 45.35
C ALA A 244 3.57 -9.56 45.64
N PRO A 245 4.06 -8.30 45.72
CA PRO A 245 3.19 -7.15 45.97
C PRO A 245 2.30 -6.89 44.74
N ASP A 246 1.00 -7.08 44.96
CA ASP A 246 -0.12 -6.96 44.03
C ASP A 246 -0.48 -5.48 43.69
N SER A 247 0.50 -4.62 43.37
CA SER A 247 0.23 -3.18 43.16
C SER A 247 -0.37 -2.85 41.78
N TRP A 248 -0.23 -3.72 40.78
CA TRP A 248 -0.70 -3.47 39.41
C TRP A 248 -2.19 -3.80 39.21
N ARG A 249 -2.79 -4.60 40.11
CA ARG A 249 -4.22 -4.98 40.03
C ARG A 249 -5.14 -3.83 40.45
N GLU A 250 -4.67 -2.92 41.29
CA GLU A 250 -5.43 -1.75 41.72
C GLU A 250 -5.31 -0.57 40.74
N GLU A 251 -4.16 -0.37 40.09
CA GLU A 251 -3.99 0.64 39.03
C GLU A 251 -4.79 0.32 37.76
N ALA A 252 -4.84 -0.95 37.35
CA ALA A 252 -5.66 -1.37 36.19
C ALA A 252 -7.18 -1.31 36.46
N ALA A 253 -7.59 -1.25 37.72
CA ALA A 253 -8.99 -1.11 38.13
C ALA A 253 -9.44 0.36 38.29
N ALA A 254 -8.51 1.31 38.26
CA ALA A 254 -8.79 2.73 38.49
C ALA A 254 -9.08 3.54 37.21
N VAL A 255 -8.98 2.95 36.01
CA VAL A 255 -9.42 3.58 34.76
C VAL A 255 -10.95 3.44 34.66
N PRO A 256 -11.73 4.55 34.70
CA PRO A 256 -13.18 4.47 34.67
C PRO A 256 -13.67 3.78 33.39
N ARG A 257 -14.39 2.66 33.56
CA ARG A 257 -14.94 1.82 32.47
C ARG A 257 -16.22 2.39 31.84
N GLU A 258 -16.44 3.71 31.87
CA GLU A 258 -17.73 4.30 31.43
C GLU A 258 -17.79 4.69 29.94
N ASN A 259 -16.70 4.62 29.15
CA ASN A 259 -16.70 5.00 27.73
C ASN A 259 -16.52 3.82 26.75
N GLN A 260 -17.08 2.63 27.03
CA GLN A 260 -17.06 1.51 26.09
C GLN A 260 -18.17 1.56 25.02
N ALA A 261 -18.52 2.75 24.54
CA ALA A 261 -19.41 2.92 23.39
C ALA A 261 -18.84 3.92 22.37
N SER A 262 -18.64 3.46 21.13
CA SER A 262 -18.59 4.23 19.87
C SER A 262 -17.30 4.91 19.35
N GLY A 263 -16.10 4.40 19.66
CA GLY A 263 -14.83 4.90 19.07
C GLY A 263 -14.62 4.61 17.56
N GLU A 264 -15.66 4.40 16.74
CA GLU A 264 -15.53 4.09 15.30
C GLU A 264 -14.93 5.24 14.48
N GLY A 265 -14.94 6.47 15.02
CA GLY A 265 -14.45 7.68 14.36
C GLY A 265 -12.93 7.92 14.43
N VAL A 266 -12.19 7.14 15.22
CA VAL A 266 -10.75 7.30 15.50
C VAL A 266 -9.91 6.40 14.57
N TYR A 267 -9.40 6.95 13.48
CA TYR A 267 -8.55 6.23 12.52
C TYR A 267 -7.82 7.24 11.62
N TRP A 268 -6.68 6.86 11.04
CA TRP A 268 -5.88 7.78 10.24
C TRP A 268 -6.64 8.48 9.11
N ARG A 269 -7.59 7.80 8.46
CA ARG A 269 -8.40 8.39 7.38
C ARG A 269 -9.57 9.27 7.87
N ALA A 270 -9.64 9.61 9.16
CA ALA A 270 -10.71 10.44 9.69
C ALA A 270 -10.75 11.86 9.09
N PHE A 271 -9.63 12.35 8.53
CA PHE A 271 -9.59 13.59 7.76
C PHE A 271 -10.54 13.57 6.53
N GLU A 272 -10.87 12.40 5.97
CA GLU A 272 -11.81 12.28 4.86
C GLU A 272 -13.22 12.65 5.31
N ARG A 273 -13.63 12.17 6.50
CA ARG A 273 -14.91 12.52 7.13
C ARG A 273 -15.01 14.02 7.39
N LEU A 274 -13.95 14.61 7.95
CA LEU A 274 -13.89 16.05 8.20
C LEU A 274 -14.01 16.86 6.89
N ASN A 275 -13.32 16.44 5.83
CA ASN A 275 -13.45 17.05 4.52
C ASN A 275 -14.88 16.93 3.96
N ASP A 276 -15.52 15.77 4.06
CA ASP A 276 -16.88 15.55 3.57
C ASP A 276 -17.89 16.46 4.26
N GLU A 277 -17.74 16.68 5.57
CA GLU A 277 -18.58 17.62 6.32
C GLU A 277 -18.41 19.07 5.83
N VAL A 278 -17.15 19.50 5.63
CA VAL A 278 -16.84 20.85 5.15
C VAL A 278 -17.29 21.05 3.70
N VAL A 279 -17.10 20.07 2.83
CA VAL A 279 -17.57 20.13 1.44
C VAL A 279 -19.10 20.16 1.39
N ARG A 280 -19.80 19.46 2.27
CA ARG A 280 -21.28 19.56 2.37
C ARG A 280 -21.72 20.94 2.82
N LEU A 281 -20.97 21.59 3.70
CA LEU A 281 -21.28 22.92 4.22
C LEU A 281 -20.94 24.04 3.21
N LEU A 282 -19.75 24.00 2.61
CA LEU A 282 -19.17 25.11 1.84
C LEU A 282 -19.15 24.85 0.32
N GLY A 283 -19.32 23.60 -0.11
CA GLY A 283 -19.22 23.21 -1.52
C GLY A 283 -17.79 23.06 -2.05
N HIS A 284 -16.76 23.28 -1.23
CA HIS A 284 -15.36 23.08 -1.58
C HIS A 284 -14.51 22.63 -0.37
N SER A 285 -13.36 22.03 -0.64
CA SER A 285 -12.39 21.64 0.39
C SER A 285 -11.62 22.84 0.94
N LEU A 286 -11.19 22.72 2.19
CA LEU A 286 -10.18 23.57 2.83
C LEU A 286 -8.94 22.73 3.15
N PRO A 287 -7.76 23.33 3.34
CA PRO A 287 -6.59 22.58 3.81
C PRO A 287 -6.87 21.97 5.18
N ILE A 288 -6.53 20.70 5.32
CA ILE A 288 -6.55 19.94 6.57
C ILE A 288 -5.11 19.64 6.93
N LEU A 289 -4.69 20.05 8.11
CA LEU A 289 -3.36 19.75 8.65
C LEU A 289 -3.57 19.02 9.98
N SER A 290 -3.05 17.80 10.09
CA SER A 290 -3.04 17.14 11.41
C SER A 290 -1.99 17.79 12.28
N THR A 291 -2.43 18.29 13.43
CA THR A 291 -1.58 18.98 14.42
C THR A 291 -1.14 18.04 15.53
N ALA A 292 -1.82 16.91 15.70
CA ALA A 292 -1.35 15.73 16.41
C ALA A 292 -1.87 14.48 15.67
N SER A 293 -1.05 13.43 15.53
CA SER A 293 -1.37 12.29 14.66
C SER A 293 -0.51 11.07 14.99
N GLY A 294 -0.90 9.93 14.45
CA GLY A 294 -0.12 8.70 14.47
C GLY A 294 -0.60 7.70 15.50
N TYR A 295 0.36 6.91 15.97
CA TYR A 295 0.18 5.77 16.85
C TYR A 295 0.86 6.06 18.18
N LEU A 296 0.23 5.71 19.30
CA LEU A 296 0.90 5.75 20.60
C LEU A 296 1.26 4.33 21.04
N ILE A 297 2.39 4.19 21.73
CA ILE A 297 2.87 2.90 22.19
C ILE A 297 1.94 2.34 23.25
N ASN A 298 1.56 1.06 23.11
CA ASN A 298 0.64 0.30 23.95
C ASN A 298 -0.85 0.66 23.84
N GLU A 299 -1.29 1.47 22.86
CA GLU A 299 -2.72 1.64 22.61
C GLU A 299 -3.37 0.31 22.20
N CYS A 300 -4.54 0.01 22.78
CA CYS A 300 -5.28 -1.23 22.52
C CYS A 300 -6.80 -1.02 22.54
N THR A 301 -7.28 0.17 22.12
CA THR A 301 -8.68 0.56 22.33
C THR A 301 -9.67 -0.25 21.48
N ASP A 302 -9.26 -0.74 20.31
CA ASP A 302 -10.08 -1.62 19.48
C ASP A 302 -9.61 -3.08 19.63
N PRO A 303 -10.41 -3.95 20.28
CA PRO A 303 -10.00 -5.32 20.62
C PRO A 303 -9.86 -6.24 19.39
N ARG A 304 -10.27 -5.78 18.20
CA ARG A 304 -10.05 -6.48 16.94
C ARG A 304 -8.59 -6.43 16.48
N TYR A 305 -7.87 -5.39 16.89
CA TYR A 305 -6.48 -5.14 16.52
C TYR A 305 -5.56 -5.31 17.76
N PRO A 306 -4.26 -5.61 17.58
CA PRO A 306 -3.35 -5.84 18.70
C PRO A 306 -3.01 -4.52 19.39
N ALA A 307 -2.34 -4.59 20.54
CA ALA A 307 -1.73 -3.40 21.11
C ALA A 307 -0.60 -2.87 20.20
N THR A 308 -0.43 -1.55 20.14
CA THR A 308 0.61 -0.90 19.32
C THR A 308 2.01 -1.14 19.93
N THR A 309 2.79 -2.08 19.38
CA THR A 309 4.20 -2.28 19.75
C THR A 309 5.12 -1.26 19.05
N PRO A 310 6.38 -1.07 19.47
CA PRO A 310 7.33 -0.22 18.74
C PRO A 310 7.52 -0.60 17.27
N THR A 311 7.56 -1.91 16.97
CA THR A 311 7.61 -2.43 15.60
C THR A 311 6.34 -2.07 14.84
N LEU A 312 5.16 -2.29 15.44
CA LEU A 312 3.89 -1.99 14.79
C LEU A 312 3.70 -0.48 14.57
N HIS A 313 4.05 0.34 15.55
CA HIS A 313 4.13 1.79 15.45
C HIS A 313 5.00 2.20 14.26
N ALA A 314 6.19 1.63 14.12
CA ALA A 314 7.11 1.97 13.04
C ALA A 314 6.57 1.56 11.67
N THR A 315 6.07 0.34 11.53
CA THR A 315 5.50 -0.16 10.27
C THR A 315 4.30 0.66 9.81
N GLN A 316 3.35 0.95 10.72
CA GLN A 316 2.14 1.69 10.38
C GLN A 316 2.42 3.18 10.14
N THR A 317 3.34 3.79 10.91
CA THR A 317 3.76 5.18 10.69
C THR A 317 4.50 5.33 9.36
N LEU A 318 5.38 4.41 9.00
CA LEU A 318 6.08 4.42 7.72
C LEU A 318 5.09 4.29 6.55
N GLU A 319 4.07 3.45 6.71
CA GLU A 319 3.01 3.30 5.71
C GLU A 319 2.21 4.61 5.52
N ILE A 320 1.91 5.34 6.60
CA ILE A 320 1.33 6.69 6.50
C ILE A 320 2.28 7.64 5.77
N CYS A 321 3.58 7.65 6.08
CA CYS A 321 4.57 8.49 5.38
C CYS A 321 4.60 8.19 3.88
N ARG A 322 4.55 6.92 3.49
CA ARG A 322 4.48 6.49 2.08
C ARG A 322 3.18 6.94 1.40
N ALA A 323 2.06 6.89 2.11
CA ALA A 323 0.79 7.42 1.60
C ALA A 323 0.85 8.94 1.40
N MET A 324 1.48 9.69 2.31
CA MET A 324 1.71 11.13 2.14
C MET A 324 2.60 11.44 0.94
N MET A 325 3.68 10.67 0.73
CA MET A 325 4.59 10.83 -0.41
C MET A 325 4.06 10.25 -1.73
N GLY A 326 2.91 9.57 -1.71
CA GLY A 326 2.33 8.88 -2.88
C GLY A 326 3.16 7.70 -3.39
N THR A 327 3.92 7.04 -2.50
CA THR A 327 4.76 5.87 -2.80
C THR A 327 4.20 4.58 -2.21
N SER A 328 3.14 4.64 -1.40
CA SER A 328 2.51 3.45 -0.82
C SER A 328 1.90 2.55 -1.92
N ARG A 329 1.98 1.23 -1.69
CA ARG A 329 1.31 0.19 -2.49
C ARG A 329 0.02 -0.32 -1.85
N HIS A 330 -0.20 -0.05 -0.56
CA HIS A 330 -1.30 -0.61 0.22
C HIS A 330 -2.34 0.44 0.64
N THR A 331 -1.89 1.68 0.81
CA THR A 331 -2.72 2.80 1.25
C THR A 331 -2.79 3.84 0.14
N PRO A 332 -3.98 4.31 -0.26
CA PRO A 332 -4.10 5.33 -1.30
C PRO A 332 -3.29 6.60 -0.96
N PRO A 333 -2.75 7.31 -1.98
CA PRO A 333 -2.08 8.58 -1.77
C PRO A 333 -2.98 9.57 -1.03
N ALA A 334 -2.39 10.34 -0.11
CA ALA A 334 -3.09 11.39 0.60
C ALA A 334 -3.62 12.46 -0.38
N PRO A 335 -4.89 12.89 -0.23
CA PRO A 335 -5.50 13.87 -1.14
C PRO A 335 -4.85 15.26 -0.99
N ASP A 336 -5.03 16.12 -2.00
CA ASP A 336 -4.40 17.45 -2.05
C ASP A 336 -4.85 18.40 -0.94
N TYR A 337 -6.07 18.23 -0.42
CA TYR A 337 -6.57 18.99 0.72
C TYR A 337 -5.94 18.57 2.05
N TYR A 338 -5.37 17.36 2.17
CA TYR A 338 -4.70 16.92 3.39
C TYR A 338 -3.20 17.23 3.29
N PHE A 339 -2.75 18.31 3.92
CA PHE A 339 -1.42 18.88 3.71
C PHE A 339 -0.33 18.11 4.44
N CYS A 340 -0.52 17.81 5.73
CA CYS A 340 0.49 17.15 6.54
C CYS A 340 -0.06 16.29 7.68
N THR A 341 0.79 15.40 8.20
CA THR A 341 0.55 14.57 9.39
C THR A 341 1.59 14.86 10.47
N ALA A 342 1.32 15.77 11.43
CA ALA A 342 2.25 16.01 12.53
C ALA A 342 2.21 14.86 13.55
N PHE A 343 3.14 13.91 13.44
CA PHE A 343 3.17 12.76 14.33
C PHE A 343 3.54 13.15 15.77
N TRP A 344 2.86 12.54 16.74
CA TRP A 344 3.21 12.61 18.15
C TRP A 344 4.26 11.53 18.46
N LEU A 345 5.44 11.83 18.99
CA LEU A 345 6.06 13.11 19.29
C LEU A 345 7.56 13.03 18.96
N LEU A 346 8.21 14.10 18.49
CA LEU A 346 9.65 14.06 18.20
C LEU A 346 10.46 13.73 19.47
N ALA A 347 10.35 14.60 20.46
CA ALA A 347 11.05 14.50 21.74
C ALA A 347 10.34 15.35 22.78
N HIS A 348 10.44 15.01 24.05
CA HIS A 348 10.05 15.95 25.12
C HIS A 348 11.19 16.16 26.10
N GLY A 349 11.72 15.11 26.72
CA GLY A 349 12.87 15.21 27.61
C GLY A 349 14.13 15.71 26.90
N ALA A 350 14.42 15.19 25.70
CA ALA A 350 15.57 15.61 24.89
C ALA A 350 15.47 17.08 24.42
N LEU A 351 14.25 17.62 24.33
CA LEU A 351 13.96 19.01 23.97
C LEU A 351 13.70 19.91 25.19
N GLN A 352 13.83 19.35 26.40
CA GLN A 352 13.50 20.01 27.67
C GLN A 352 12.14 20.71 27.59
N GLY A 353 11.15 19.99 27.06
CA GLY A 353 9.80 20.51 26.91
C GLY A 353 9.14 20.77 28.27
N THR A 354 8.36 21.83 28.37
CA THR A 354 7.52 22.08 29.53
C THR A 354 6.22 21.29 29.42
N GLY A 355 5.75 20.69 30.52
CA GLY A 355 4.47 19.98 30.56
C GLY A 355 4.67 18.54 31.01
N SER A 356 3.62 17.72 30.82
CA SER A 356 3.67 16.30 31.14
C SER A 356 3.23 15.52 29.92
N VAL A 357 4.07 14.57 29.51
CA VAL A 357 3.76 13.59 28.46
C VAL A 357 4.31 12.24 28.87
N GLU A 358 3.76 11.20 28.27
CA GLU A 358 4.36 9.87 28.34
C GLU A 358 5.56 9.79 27.40
N GLU A 359 6.77 9.84 27.96
CA GLU A 359 8.04 9.82 27.22
C GLU A 359 8.22 8.60 26.31
N ARG A 360 7.54 7.48 26.60
CA ARG A 360 7.54 6.29 25.73
C ARG A 360 7.03 6.55 24.31
N ASN A 361 6.24 7.62 24.11
CA ASN A 361 5.69 7.97 22.80
C ASN A 361 6.65 8.89 22.00
N ALA A 362 7.73 9.37 22.63
CA ALA A 362 8.72 10.20 21.96
C ALA A 362 9.64 9.36 21.05
N TRP A 363 9.84 9.82 19.82
CA TRP A 363 10.74 9.18 18.84
C TRP A 363 12.19 9.21 19.32
N TYR A 364 12.58 10.23 20.08
CA TYR A 364 13.88 10.36 20.74
C TYR A 364 13.65 10.50 22.25
N SER A 365 14.13 9.53 23.02
CA SER A 365 14.04 9.56 24.48
C SER A 365 15.18 8.78 25.11
N SER A 366 15.61 9.16 26.32
CA SER A 366 16.57 8.38 27.11
C SER A 366 15.94 7.16 27.78
N LEU A 367 14.60 7.08 27.84
CA LEU A 367 13.90 5.98 28.51
C LEU A 367 13.82 4.69 27.69
N HIS A 368 14.16 4.71 26.39
CA HIS A 368 14.25 3.47 25.62
C HIS A 368 15.54 2.66 25.90
N LEU A 369 16.52 3.24 26.63
CA LEU A 369 17.78 2.57 27.02
C LEU A 369 17.69 1.78 28.34
N ALA A 370 16.73 2.08 29.22
CA ALA A 370 16.68 1.53 30.57
C ALA A 370 15.38 0.73 30.77
N GLY A 371 15.50 -0.57 31.02
CA GLY A 371 14.37 -1.51 31.18
C GLY A 371 13.36 -1.17 32.29
N GLY A 372 12.50 -0.19 32.03
CA GLY A 372 11.21 -0.02 32.69
C GLY A 372 11.22 0.59 34.10
N GLN A 373 12.16 1.47 34.45
CA GLN A 373 11.99 2.31 35.64
C GLN A 373 11.89 3.79 35.25
N GLU A 374 10.68 4.34 35.34
CA GLU A 374 10.45 5.78 35.43
C GLU A 374 11.00 6.26 36.78
N GLU A 375 12.27 6.63 36.84
CA GLU A 375 12.74 7.43 37.96
C GLU A 375 12.19 8.86 37.78
N ARG A 376 11.31 9.25 38.72
CA ARG A 376 10.77 10.61 38.79
C ARG A 376 11.91 11.60 38.95
N GLY A 377 12.04 12.48 37.96
CA GLY A 377 12.48 13.86 38.12
C GLY A 377 13.77 14.07 38.92
N GLU A 378 14.91 13.89 38.26
CA GLU A 378 16.08 14.72 38.54
C GLU A 378 16.26 15.68 37.36
N GLU A 379 16.40 16.98 37.66
CA GLU A 379 16.78 18.01 36.68
C GLU A 379 18.08 17.57 35.99
N ARG A 380 17.98 17.05 34.76
CA ARG A 380 19.17 16.76 33.96
C ARG A 380 19.73 18.06 33.42
N GLU A 381 20.99 18.35 33.75
CA GLU A 381 21.76 19.48 33.21
C GLU A 381 21.67 19.54 31.69
N LEU A 382 21.71 20.76 31.12
CA LEU A 382 21.74 20.99 29.68
C LEU A 382 22.81 20.09 29.05
N ALA A 383 22.39 19.17 28.16
CA ALA A 383 23.33 18.38 27.37
C ALA A 383 24.17 19.34 26.52
N SER A 384 25.42 19.55 26.91
CA SER A 384 26.36 20.37 26.14
C SER A 384 26.77 19.62 24.88
N LEU A 385 27.04 20.36 23.80
CA LEU A 385 27.46 19.75 22.55
C LEU A 385 28.80 19.02 22.75
N PRO A 386 28.87 17.73 22.39
CA PRO A 386 30.09 16.95 22.55
C PRO A 386 31.18 17.50 21.62
N THR A 387 32.40 17.64 22.13
CA THR A 387 33.56 18.02 21.31
C THR A 387 34.03 16.82 20.49
N GLY A 388 33.75 16.77 19.18
CA GLY A 388 34.12 15.60 18.36
C GLY A 388 33.35 15.48 17.02
N PRO A 389 33.22 14.26 16.45
CA PRO A 389 32.50 14.01 15.20
C PRO A 389 31.02 14.42 15.29
N VAL A 390 30.33 14.49 14.13
CA VAL A 390 28.95 15.01 14.06
C VAL A 390 28.04 14.25 15.05
N PRO A 391 27.34 14.96 15.96
CA PRO A 391 26.63 14.32 17.05
C PRO A 391 25.46 13.47 16.55
N VAL A 392 25.32 12.29 17.15
CA VAL A 392 24.17 11.37 16.99
C VAL A 392 23.41 11.25 18.32
N ALA A 393 22.16 10.78 18.29
CA ALA A 393 21.28 10.71 19.46
C ALA A 393 21.94 10.00 20.67
N GLU A 394 22.68 8.92 20.40
CA GLU A 394 23.39 8.12 21.39
C GLU A 394 24.48 8.91 22.11
N THR A 395 25.05 9.94 21.46
CA THR A 395 26.09 10.80 22.05
C THR A 395 25.53 11.63 23.21
N PHE A 396 24.22 11.88 23.21
CA PHE A 396 23.50 12.57 24.28
C PHE A 396 22.84 11.60 25.28
N GLY A 397 23.08 10.29 25.15
CA GLY A 397 22.41 9.27 25.96
C GLY A 397 20.94 9.08 25.62
N TRP A 398 20.54 9.42 24.38
CA TRP A 398 19.20 9.15 23.87
C TRP A 398 19.19 7.89 23.00
N SER A 399 18.01 7.30 22.92
CA SER A 399 17.67 6.18 22.06
C SER A 399 16.47 6.54 21.20
N THR A 400 16.29 5.83 20.09
CA THR A 400 15.26 6.14 19.11
C THR A 400 14.24 5.00 18.97
N LEU A 401 13.00 5.36 18.64
CA LEU A 401 12.02 4.39 18.16
C LEU A 401 12.42 3.84 16.77
N PRO A 402 12.06 2.59 16.41
CA PRO A 402 12.48 1.98 15.14
C PRO A 402 12.10 2.80 13.89
N ILE A 403 11.02 3.60 13.96
CA ILE A 403 10.60 4.49 12.88
C ILE A 403 11.70 5.46 12.45
N VAL A 404 12.56 5.92 13.35
CA VAL A 404 13.58 6.93 13.02
C VAL A 404 14.55 6.39 11.97
N SER A 405 15.11 5.20 12.21
CA SER A 405 16.05 4.57 11.29
C SER A 405 15.37 4.17 9.97
N LEU A 406 14.17 3.60 10.05
CA LEU A 406 13.40 3.18 8.87
C LEU A 406 13.03 4.38 7.99
N LEU A 407 12.52 5.44 8.58
CA LEU A 407 12.11 6.62 7.84
C LEU A 407 13.32 7.36 7.26
N LYS A 408 14.47 7.41 7.94
CA LYS A 408 15.70 7.98 7.35
C LYS A 408 16.15 7.21 6.10
N ALA A 409 16.07 5.89 6.12
CA ALA A 409 16.42 5.04 4.98
C ALA A 409 15.39 5.09 3.82
N GLU A 410 14.14 5.44 4.11
CA GLU A 410 13.08 5.52 3.10
C GLU A 410 13.38 6.63 2.05
N PRO A 411 13.33 6.32 0.74
CA PRO A 411 13.49 7.33 -0.31
C PRO A 411 12.43 8.44 -0.20
N LYS A 412 12.88 9.70 -0.06
CA LYS A 412 11.97 10.85 0.06
C LYS A 412 11.47 11.28 -1.30
N ARG A 413 10.14 11.36 -1.45
CA ARG A 413 9.49 11.85 -2.67
C ARG A 413 8.59 13.06 -2.35
N PRO A 414 8.88 14.23 -2.94
CA PRO A 414 7.99 15.38 -2.86
C PRO A 414 6.65 15.11 -3.55
N ARG A 415 5.57 15.67 -3.01
CA ARG A 415 4.25 15.62 -3.62
C ARG A 415 4.18 16.54 -4.84
N ALA A 416 3.58 16.07 -5.92
CA ALA A 416 3.29 16.92 -7.08
C ALA A 416 2.22 17.96 -6.72
N ARG A 417 2.46 19.23 -7.00
CA ARG A 417 1.47 20.30 -6.82
C ARG A 417 0.60 20.36 -8.08
N ALA A 418 -0.73 20.24 -7.93
CA ALA A 418 -1.64 20.53 -9.03
C ALA A 418 -1.43 22.00 -9.48
N GLY A 419 -0.93 22.20 -10.71
CA GLY A 419 -0.70 23.51 -11.29
C GLY A 419 -2.00 24.20 -11.73
N ARG A 420 -1.93 25.50 -12.02
CA ARG A 420 -3.01 26.26 -12.67
C ARG A 420 -3.26 25.70 -14.08
N GLU A 421 -4.13 24.71 -14.22
CA GLU A 421 -4.86 24.51 -15.47
C GLU A 421 -6.12 25.39 -15.45
N GLU A 422 -6.38 26.03 -16.59
CA GLU A 422 -7.47 26.99 -16.81
C GLU A 422 -8.78 26.51 -16.18
N SER A 423 -9.38 27.38 -15.38
CA SER A 423 -10.77 27.30 -14.93
C SER A 423 -11.71 27.44 -16.13
N ARG A 424 -11.79 26.40 -16.97
CA ARG A 424 -13.09 25.98 -17.50
C ARG A 424 -13.95 25.59 -16.30
N PRO A 425 -15.28 25.83 -16.31
CA PRO A 425 -16.14 25.25 -15.29
C PRO A 425 -15.85 23.75 -15.29
N GLN A 426 -15.23 23.29 -14.20
CA GLN A 426 -15.00 21.89 -13.96
C GLN A 426 -16.39 21.27 -14.02
N ALA A 427 -16.64 20.43 -15.02
CA ALA A 427 -17.70 19.45 -14.88
C ALA A 427 -17.37 18.72 -13.56
N PRO A 428 -18.33 18.59 -12.63
CA PRO A 428 -18.04 18.06 -11.31
C PRO A 428 -17.25 16.75 -11.45
N ALA A 429 -16.04 16.71 -10.91
CA ALA A 429 -15.29 15.48 -10.82
C ALA A 429 -16.15 14.48 -10.03
N PRO A 430 -16.22 13.21 -10.45
CA PRO A 430 -17.12 12.24 -9.87
C PRO A 430 -16.83 12.13 -8.38
N SER A 431 -17.82 12.54 -7.58
CA SER A 431 -17.81 12.44 -6.14
C SER A 431 -17.37 11.03 -5.74
N SER A 432 -16.34 10.96 -4.89
CA SER A 432 -16.07 9.81 -4.03
C SER A 432 -17.39 9.28 -3.46
N ARG A 433 -17.51 7.95 -3.50
CA ARG A 433 -18.66 7.17 -3.06
C ARG A 433 -19.01 7.55 -1.60
N TYR A 434 -20.30 7.53 -1.26
CA TYR A 434 -20.91 7.79 0.06
C TYR A 434 -21.41 9.22 0.38
N GLY A 435 -22.11 9.85 -0.57
CA GLY A 435 -23.12 10.86 -0.25
C GLY A 435 -24.53 10.25 -0.27
N LEU A 436 -25.25 10.24 0.85
CA LEU A 436 -26.69 9.96 0.87
C LEU A 436 -27.41 11.02 0.03
N ARG A 437 -27.93 10.61 -1.14
CA ARG A 437 -28.66 11.45 -2.10
C ARG A 437 -30.18 11.28 -1.95
N PRO A 438 -31.00 12.22 -2.48
CA PRO A 438 -32.45 12.11 -2.47
C PRO A 438 -32.88 10.78 -3.10
N THR A 439 -33.64 9.98 -2.36
CA THR A 439 -34.21 8.74 -2.87
C THR A 439 -35.43 9.06 -3.72
N GLY A 440 -35.48 8.51 -4.94
CA GLY A 440 -36.71 8.43 -5.73
C GLY A 440 -37.38 7.07 -5.56
N ASP A 441 -38.35 6.78 -6.41
CA ASP A 441 -39.10 5.51 -6.49
C ASP A 441 -38.94 4.80 -7.84
N GLY A 442 -38.05 5.30 -8.72
CA GLY A 442 -37.74 4.69 -10.01
C GLY A 442 -36.83 3.47 -9.89
N VAL A 443 -36.91 2.58 -10.88
CA VAL A 443 -36.10 1.37 -10.99
C VAL A 443 -35.58 1.23 -12.41
N LEU A 444 -34.28 0.94 -12.56
CA LEU A 444 -33.72 0.46 -13.82
C LEU A 444 -33.22 -0.96 -13.62
N SER A 445 -33.56 -1.86 -14.53
CA SER A 445 -33.02 -3.22 -14.53
C SER A 445 -32.61 -3.65 -15.93
N GLY A 446 -31.88 -4.74 -16.03
CA GLY A 446 -31.52 -5.30 -17.32
C GLY A 446 -30.58 -6.47 -17.18
N LYS A 447 -30.13 -6.97 -18.32
CA LYS A 447 -29.15 -8.06 -18.38
C LYS A 447 -27.93 -7.64 -19.19
N VAL A 448 -26.74 -7.87 -18.64
CA VAL A 448 -25.47 -7.76 -19.35
C VAL A 448 -25.16 -9.10 -20.00
N ARG A 449 -25.28 -9.16 -21.33
CA ARG A 449 -24.94 -10.36 -22.11
C ARG A 449 -23.46 -10.70 -21.96
N GLY A 450 -23.16 -11.92 -21.52
CA GLY A 450 -21.80 -12.40 -21.25
C GLY A 450 -21.11 -11.73 -20.06
N GLY A 451 -21.84 -10.94 -19.27
CA GLY A 451 -21.28 -10.10 -18.20
C GLY A 451 -21.50 -10.65 -16.81
N ALA A 452 -21.33 -11.96 -16.56
CA ALA A 452 -21.32 -12.46 -15.18
C ALA A 452 -20.26 -11.72 -14.35
N GLY A 453 -20.69 -11.01 -13.30
CA GLY A 453 -19.80 -10.18 -12.49
C GLY A 453 -19.36 -8.86 -13.15
N ALA A 454 -19.96 -8.47 -14.27
CA ALA A 454 -19.62 -7.21 -14.93
C ALA A 454 -20.02 -5.99 -14.10
N GLN A 455 -19.16 -4.98 -14.06
CA GLN A 455 -19.44 -3.70 -13.44
C GLN A 455 -20.30 -2.85 -14.38
N VAL A 456 -21.42 -2.36 -13.86
CA VAL A 456 -22.36 -1.52 -14.58
C VAL A 456 -22.46 -0.18 -13.86
N ARG A 457 -22.22 0.90 -14.60
CA ARG A 457 -22.34 2.29 -14.14
C ARG A 457 -23.56 2.93 -14.78
N LEU A 458 -24.39 3.56 -13.97
CA LEU A 458 -25.51 4.38 -14.40
C LEU A 458 -25.27 5.81 -13.93
N THR A 459 -25.13 6.77 -14.84
CA THR A 459 -24.86 8.17 -14.52
C THR A 459 -26.10 9.00 -14.77
N HIS A 460 -26.59 9.69 -13.74
CA HIS A 460 -27.67 10.65 -13.88
C HIS A 460 -27.17 11.95 -14.55
N SER A 461 -28.07 12.67 -15.20
CA SER A 461 -27.78 13.91 -15.94
C SER A 461 -27.09 15.02 -15.14
N ASP A 462 -27.11 14.98 -13.81
CA ASP A 462 -26.38 15.89 -12.93
C ASP A 462 -24.97 15.40 -12.55
N GLY A 463 -24.49 14.33 -13.17
CA GLY A 463 -23.15 13.77 -13.00
C GLY A 463 -23.03 12.69 -11.93
N PHE A 464 -24.07 12.39 -11.15
CA PHE A 464 -23.99 11.36 -10.12
C PHE A 464 -24.02 9.95 -10.73
N ALA A 465 -23.05 9.12 -10.38
CA ALA A 465 -22.94 7.75 -10.87
C ALA A 465 -23.38 6.74 -9.79
N TYR A 466 -24.32 5.88 -10.17
CA TYR A 466 -24.68 4.67 -9.46
C TYR A 466 -23.87 3.52 -10.06
N GLU A 467 -23.34 2.63 -9.23
CA GLU A 467 -22.63 1.44 -9.70
C GLU A 467 -23.24 0.18 -9.09
N THR A 468 -23.29 -0.88 -9.88
CA THR A 468 -23.72 -2.20 -9.43
C THR A 468 -22.91 -3.28 -10.15
N ILE A 469 -22.91 -4.48 -9.59
CA ILE A 469 -22.28 -5.64 -10.21
C ILE A 469 -23.39 -6.54 -10.72
N ALA A 470 -23.35 -6.88 -12.00
CA ALA A 470 -24.25 -7.86 -12.59
C ALA A 470 -24.08 -9.21 -11.90
N ARG A 471 -25.19 -9.86 -11.55
CA ARG A 471 -25.18 -11.20 -10.95
C ARG A 471 -24.48 -12.20 -11.87
N THR A 472 -24.22 -13.40 -11.38
CA THR A 472 -23.68 -14.49 -12.19
C THR A 472 -24.54 -14.82 -13.42
N SER A 473 -25.84 -14.52 -13.38
CA SER A 473 -26.77 -14.61 -14.50
C SER A 473 -26.72 -13.42 -15.48
N GLY A 474 -25.86 -12.43 -15.26
CA GLY A 474 -25.78 -11.17 -16.00
C GLY A 474 -26.84 -10.12 -15.58
N VAL A 475 -27.77 -10.45 -14.69
CA VAL A 475 -28.85 -9.54 -14.29
C VAL A 475 -28.35 -8.45 -13.35
N TYR A 476 -28.70 -7.19 -13.62
CA TYR A 476 -28.40 -6.04 -12.78
C TYR A 476 -29.67 -5.22 -12.48
N ARG A 477 -29.68 -4.48 -11.36
CA ARG A 477 -30.80 -3.64 -10.96
C ARG A 477 -30.33 -2.44 -10.13
N PHE A 478 -30.83 -1.27 -10.49
CA PHE A 478 -30.75 -0.02 -9.75
C PHE A 478 -32.14 0.31 -9.18
N MET A 479 -32.19 0.74 -7.92
CA MET A 479 -33.43 1.03 -7.20
C MET A 479 -33.38 2.43 -6.59
N ASN A 480 -34.55 2.97 -6.28
CA ASN A 480 -34.72 4.28 -5.65
C ASN A 480 -34.14 5.43 -6.49
N LEU A 481 -34.24 5.30 -7.81
CA LEU A 481 -33.75 6.29 -8.76
C LEU A 481 -34.70 7.49 -8.80
N PRO A 482 -34.18 8.72 -8.66
CA PRO A 482 -34.92 9.93 -9.00
C PRO A 482 -35.47 9.90 -10.43
N ALA A 483 -36.54 10.64 -10.68
CA ALA A 483 -36.96 10.87 -12.06
C ALA A 483 -35.91 11.74 -12.78
N GLY A 484 -35.54 11.37 -13.99
CA GLY A 484 -34.52 12.08 -14.74
C GLY A 484 -33.93 11.28 -15.90
N ARG A 485 -32.97 11.90 -16.57
CA ARG A 485 -32.24 11.30 -17.70
C ARG A 485 -30.93 10.68 -17.21
N TYR A 486 -30.63 9.51 -17.72
CA TYR A 486 -29.49 8.69 -17.34
C TYR A 486 -28.71 8.20 -18.55
N SER A 487 -27.43 7.89 -18.32
CA SER A 487 -26.59 7.11 -19.23
C SER A 487 -26.07 5.85 -18.54
N LEU A 488 -26.14 4.70 -19.20
CA LEU A 488 -25.65 3.43 -18.71
C LEU A 488 -24.36 3.04 -19.44
N GLU A 489 -23.39 2.49 -18.72
CA GLU A 489 -22.13 1.99 -19.26
C GLU A 489 -21.70 0.71 -18.54
N VAL A 490 -21.24 -0.30 -19.29
CA VAL A 490 -20.56 -1.47 -18.72
C VAL A 490 -19.06 -1.19 -18.70
N THR A 491 -18.48 -1.04 -17.51
CA THR A 491 -17.12 -0.50 -17.33
C THR A 491 -16.04 -1.56 -17.22
N ALA A 492 -16.37 -2.73 -16.67
CA ALA A 492 -15.41 -3.83 -16.50
C ALA A 492 -16.11 -5.19 -16.58
N PRO A 493 -15.79 -6.05 -17.57
CA PRO A 493 -15.04 -5.72 -18.78
C PRO A 493 -15.76 -4.63 -19.61
N ALA A 494 -15.03 -3.92 -20.47
CA ALA A 494 -15.62 -2.86 -21.28
C ALA A 494 -16.79 -3.39 -22.12
N GLY A 495 -17.91 -2.66 -22.16
CA GLY A 495 -19.12 -3.12 -22.83
C GLY A 495 -19.99 -1.98 -23.39
N SER A 496 -21.27 -2.28 -23.58
CA SER A 496 -22.23 -1.35 -24.18
C SER A 496 -22.42 -0.08 -23.36
N ARG A 497 -22.67 1.04 -24.06
CA ARG A 497 -23.03 2.32 -23.48
C ARG A 497 -24.31 2.85 -24.13
N ASP A 498 -25.25 3.27 -23.29
CA ASP A 498 -26.48 3.97 -23.69
C ASP A 498 -26.47 5.37 -23.05
N GLU A 499 -26.67 6.42 -23.84
CA GLU A 499 -26.56 7.81 -23.39
C GLU A 499 -27.93 8.47 -23.16
N ALA A 500 -29.04 7.74 -23.36
CA ALA A 500 -30.37 8.35 -23.34
C ALA A 500 -31.43 7.43 -22.74
N ILE A 501 -31.36 7.20 -21.42
CA ILE A 501 -32.38 6.49 -20.66
C ILE A 501 -33.20 7.49 -19.83
N ASP A 502 -34.46 7.70 -20.18
CA ASP A 502 -35.36 8.56 -19.42
C ASP A 502 -36.19 7.72 -18.44
N ILE A 503 -36.14 8.07 -17.14
CA ILE A 503 -36.90 7.42 -16.07
C ILE A 503 -37.84 8.45 -15.44
N GLY A 504 -39.15 8.20 -15.52
CA GLY A 504 -40.18 8.98 -14.85
C GLY A 504 -40.40 8.60 -13.38
N PRO A 505 -41.24 9.35 -12.64
CA PRO A 505 -41.61 9.01 -11.26
C PRO A 505 -42.24 7.62 -11.17
N ALA A 506 -41.81 6.80 -10.20
CA ALA A 506 -42.22 5.41 -9.99
C ALA A 506 -42.07 4.46 -11.21
N GLN A 507 -41.28 4.85 -12.23
CA GLN A 507 -41.17 4.05 -13.45
C GLN A 507 -40.17 2.89 -13.27
N GLU A 508 -40.55 1.70 -13.73
CA GLU A 508 -39.61 0.62 -14.00
C GLU A 508 -39.17 0.66 -15.47
N ALA A 509 -37.86 0.84 -15.69
CA ALA A 509 -37.22 0.81 -16.99
C ALA A 509 -36.36 -0.46 -17.15
N VAL A 510 -36.24 -0.93 -18.39
CA VAL A 510 -35.39 -2.07 -18.75
C VAL A 510 -34.39 -1.64 -19.82
N CYS A 511 -33.10 -1.87 -19.57
CA CYS A 511 -32.02 -1.60 -20.52
C CYS A 511 -31.07 -2.80 -20.57
N ASP A 512 -31.08 -3.56 -21.65
CA ASP A 512 -30.13 -4.66 -21.83
C ASP A 512 -28.79 -4.14 -22.37
N ALA A 513 -27.73 -4.78 -21.92
CA ALA A 513 -26.35 -4.40 -22.18
C ALA A 513 -25.53 -5.62 -22.62
N ALA A 514 -24.28 -5.41 -23.06
CA ALA A 514 -23.37 -6.49 -23.42
C ALA A 514 -21.95 -6.19 -22.94
N ALA A 515 -21.27 -7.19 -22.38
CA ALA A 515 -19.83 -7.15 -22.17
C ALA A 515 -19.14 -7.51 -23.49
N TYR A 516 -18.20 -6.68 -23.96
CA TYR A 516 -17.53 -6.95 -25.24
C TYR A 516 -16.45 -8.02 -25.10
N GLY A 517 -16.25 -8.78 -26.18
CA GLY A 517 -15.36 -9.94 -26.20
C GLY A 517 -16.05 -11.22 -25.73
N TRP A 518 -15.23 -12.20 -25.34
CA TRP A 518 -15.72 -13.43 -24.74
C TRP A 518 -16.09 -13.20 -23.28
N GLY A 519 -17.30 -13.61 -22.93
CA GLY A 519 -17.79 -13.61 -21.56
C GLY A 519 -18.67 -14.81 -21.29
N PHE A 520 -19.18 -14.92 -20.08
CA PHE A 520 -20.02 -16.04 -19.67
C PHE A 520 -21.18 -15.61 -18.79
N GLU A 521 -22.17 -16.49 -18.68
CA GLU A 521 -23.34 -16.36 -17.82
C GLU A 521 -23.61 -17.69 -17.12
N ILE A 522 -24.03 -17.62 -15.86
CA ILE A 522 -24.37 -18.79 -15.04
C ILE A 522 -25.82 -18.65 -14.57
N ASP A 523 -26.66 -19.60 -14.95
CA ASP A 523 -28.04 -19.76 -14.46
C ASP A 523 -28.12 -21.02 -13.58
N GLN A 524 -28.73 -20.91 -12.40
CA GLN A 524 -28.95 -22.05 -11.51
C GLN A 524 -30.43 -22.20 -11.21
N ARG A 525 -30.96 -23.42 -11.32
CA ARG A 525 -32.38 -23.72 -11.07
C ARG A 525 -32.54 -24.90 -10.14
N ALA A 526 -33.51 -24.80 -9.22
CA ALA A 526 -33.87 -25.90 -8.34
C ALA A 526 -34.41 -27.08 -9.15
N VAL A 527 -33.91 -28.28 -8.88
CA VAL A 527 -34.33 -29.54 -9.51
C VAL A 527 -34.52 -30.62 -8.48
N GLU A 528 -35.53 -31.48 -8.67
CA GLU A 528 -35.88 -32.51 -7.68
C GLU A 528 -34.81 -33.60 -7.53
N ARG A 529 -34.00 -33.87 -8.57
CA ARG A 529 -32.86 -34.80 -8.53
C ARG A 529 -31.77 -34.44 -9.55
N GLY A 530 -30.51 -34.39 -9.08
CA GLY A 530 -29.30 -34.43 -9.89
C GLY A 530 -28.45 -33.16 -9.85
N ARG A 531 -27.13 -33.33 -9.66
CA ARG A 531 -26.10 -32.28 -9.72
C ARG A 531 -25.51 -32.23 -11.13
N MET A 532 -26.28 -31.68 -12.07
CA MET A 532 -25.91 -31.62 -13.49
C MET A 532 -25.43 -30.22 -13.85
N LEU A 533 -24.24 -30.17 -14.44
CA LEU A 533 -23.69 -28.97 -15.08
C LEU A 533 -23.99 -29.06 -16.58
N SER A 534 -24.76 -28.13 -17.11
CA SER A 534 -24.90 -27.92 -18.54
C SER A 534 -23.99 -26.78 -18.98
N PHE A 535 -23.17 -27.02 -19.99
CA PHE A 535 -22.23 -26.04 -20.50
C PHE A 535 -22.53 -25.82 -21.98
N GLY A 536 -22.55 -24.56 -22.41
CA GLY A 536 -22.76 -24.19 -23.80
C GLY A 536 -21.83 -23.07 -24.23
N VAL A 537 -21.49 -23.07 -25.52
CA VAL A 537 -20.76 -22.00 -26.21
C VAL A 537 -21.59 -21.60 -27.42
N GLU A 538 -21.89 -20.32 -27.55
CA GLU A 538 -22.51 -19.78 -28.76
C GLU A 538 -21.49 -19.72 -29.90
N LEU A 539 -21.85 -20.27 -31.05
CA LEU A 539 -21.00 -20.36 -32.23
C LEU A 539 -21.09 -19.08 -33.06
N LEU A 540 -19.94 -18.55 -33.46
CA LEU A 540 -19.84 -17.46 -34.44
C LEU A 540 -20.05 -18.00 -35.87
N PRO A 541 -20.38 -17.13 -36.85
CA PRO A 541 -20.50 -17.52 -38.24
C PRO A 541 -19.19 -18.14 -38.75
N ASN A 542 -19.25 -19.39 -39.23
CA ASN A 542 -18.15 -20.23 -39.74
C ASN A 542 -17.32 -21.00 -38.70
N ASP A 543 -17.70 -21.04 -37.43
CA ASP A 543 -17.00 -21.85 -36.43
C ASP A 543 -17.21 -23.36 -36.64
N ASP A 544 -16.12 -24.15 -36.51
CA ASP A 544 -16.18 -25.60 -36.44
C ASP A 544 -16.35 -26.04 -34.96
N PRO A 545 -17.52 -26.57 -34.55
CA PRO A 545 -17.72 -27.01 -33.18
C PRO A 545 -16.82 -28.19 -32.78
N GLY A 546 -16.18 -28.88 -33.73
CA GLY A 546 -15.31 -30.03 -33.47
C GLY A 546 -14.06 -29.73 -32.65
N THR A 547 -13.65 -28.46 -32.55
CA THR A 547 -12.49 -28.03 -31.75
C THR A 547 -12.84 -27.54 -30.35
N LEU A 548 -14.13 -27.41 -30.03
CA LEU A 548 -14.60 -26.89 -28.75
C LEU A 548 -14.68 -27.99 -27.69
N ALA A 549 -14.05 -27.74 -26.54
CA ALA A 549 -14.13 -28.63 -25.39
C ALA A 549 -14.23 -27.84 -24.08
N LEU A 550 -14.81 -28.47 -23.07
CA LEU A 550 -14.86 -27.96 -21.71
C LEU A 550 -13.87 -28.75 -20.85
N ARG A 551 -12.91 -28.08 -20.22
CA ARG A 551 -12.16 -28.66 -19.11
C ARG A 551 -12.88 -28.32 -17.81
N VAL A 552 -13.18 -29.35 -17.01
CA VAL A 552 -13.78 -29.23 -15.68
C VAL A 552 -12.77 -29.75 -14.68
N SER A 553 -12.37 -28.89 -13.74
CA SER A 553 -11.44 -29.22 -12.65
C SER A 553 -12.16 -29.10 -11.32
N ASP A 554 -12.07 -30.12 -10.47
CA ASP A 554 -12.53 -30.04 -9.08
C ASP A 554 -11.51 -29.30 -8.19
N SER A 555 -11.85 -29.08 -6.91
CA SER A 555 -10.99 -28.40 -5.94
C SER A 555 -9.68 -29.15 -5.64
N GLU A 556 -9.62 -30.45 -5.95
CA GLU A 556 -8.44 -31.30 -5.82
C GLU A 556 -7.54 -31.26 -7.08
N GLY A 557 -7.86 -30.41 -8.06
CA GLY A 557 -7.10 -30.22 -9.30
C GLY A 557 -7.34 -31.31 -10.36
N LYS A 558 -8.21 -32.29 -10.08
CA LYS A 558 -8.50 -33.37 -11.02
C LYS A 558 -9.36 -32.83 -12.14
N SER A 559 -8.79 -32.88 -13.34
CA SER A 559 -9.37 -32.29 -14.53
C SER A 559 -9.92 -33.34 -15.48
N ARG A 560 -11.07 -33.07 -16.10
CA ARG A 560 -11.58 -33.84 -17.24
C ARG A 560 -11.97 -32.92 -18.38
N VAL A 561 -11.67 -33.33 -19.61
CA VAL A 561 -12.04 -32.60 -20.81
C VAL A 561 -13.23 -33.29 -21.47
N VAL A 562 -14.29 -32.54 -21.74
CA VAL A 562 -15.52 -33.02 -22.34
C VAL A 562 -15.76 -32.25 -23.66
N PRO A 563 -15.78 -32.92 -24.82
CA PRO A 563 -16.03 -32.25 -26.09
C PRO A 563 -17.46 -31.70 -26.14
N LEU A 564 -17.63 -30.54 -26.77
CA LEU A 564 -18.95 -29.97 -27.02
C LEU A 564 -19.54 -30.56 -28.31
N ALA A 565 -20.85 -30.78 -28.32
CA ALA A 565 -21.57 -31.23 -29.50
C ALA A 565 -22.58 -30.18 -29.93
N ARG A 566 -22.65 -29.91 -31.24
CA ARG A 566 -23.72 -29.12 -31.86
C ARG A 566 -24.87 -30.06 -32.24
N ARG A 567 -26.09 -29.80 -31.75
CA ARG A 567 -27.28 -30.56 -32.13
C ARG A 567 -27.99 -29.87 -33.31
N GLY A 568 -27.99 -30.52 -34.48
CA GLY A 568 -28.70 -30.02 -35.65
C GLY A 568 -28.22 -28.63 -36.10
N GLN A 569 -29.17 -27.68 -36.24
CA GLN A 569 -28.88 -26.30 -36.64
C GLN A 569 -28.74 -25.32 -35.47
N GLU A 570 -28.69 -25.79 -34.22
CA GLU A 570 -28.54 -24.90 -33.06
C GLU A 570 -27.29 -24.01 -33.16
N LEU A 571 -27.40 -22.76 -32.74
CA LEU A 571 -26.30 -21.79 -32.68
C LEU A 571 -25.41 -21.98 -31.44
N THR A 572 -25.64 -23.04 -30.67
CA THR A 572 -24.92 -23.32 -29.43
C THR A 572 -24.35 -24.74 -29.51
N ALA A 573 -23.05 -24.88 -29.32
CA ALA A 573 -22.44 -26.18 -29.02
C ALA A 573 -22.55 -26.40 -27.51
N SER A 574 -22.90 -27.61 -27.06
CA SER A 574 -23.10 -27.86 -25.63
C SER A 574 -22.65 -29.25 -25.18
N CYS A 575 -22.40 -29.37 -23.88
CA CYS A 575 -22.20 -30.65 -23.20
C CYS A 575 -22.91 -30.64 -21.84
N VAL A 576 -23.15 -31.83 -21.29
CA VAL A 576 -23.69 -32.01 -19.94
C VAL A 576 -22.73 -32.88 -19.16
N VAL A 577 -22.39 -32.43 -17.95
CA VAL A 577 -21.37 -32.99 -17.10
C VAL A 577 -21.98 -33.27 -15.72
N GLY A 578 -22.04 -34.55 -15.33
CA GLY A 578 -22.56 -34.94 -14.03
C GLY A 578 -22.88 -36.43 -13.91
N PRO A 579 -23.31 -36.89 -12.70
CA PRO A 579 -23.47 -36.09 -11.49
C PRO A 579 -22.12 -35.61 -10.92
N LEU A 580 -22.05 -34.36 -10.48
CA LEU A 580 -20.88 -33.76 -9.81
C LEU A 580 -21.01 -33.86 -8.27
N ALA A 581 -19.91 -33.75 -7.54
CA ALA A 581 -19.97 -33.57 -6.09
C ALA A 581 -20.46 -32.14 -5.76
N ALA A 582 -20.87 -31.90 -4.52
CA ALA A 582 -21.15 -30.52 -4.10
C ALA A 582 -19.80 -29.87 -3.77
N ASP A 583 -19.33 -29.00 -4.66
CA ASP A 583 -17.99 -28.41 -4.61
C ASP A 583 -17.92 -27.20 -5.56
N SER A 584 -16.83 -26.43 -5.48
CA SER A 584 -16.47 -25.38 -6.42
C SER A 584 -15.63 -25.96 -7.56
N TYR A 585 -16.13 -25.84 -8.79
CA TYR A 585 -15.45 -26.35 -9.98
C TYR A 585 -14.89 -25.21 -10.83
N LEU A 586 -13.66 -25.36 -11.32
CA LEU A 586 -13.10 -24.48 -12.34
C LEU A 586 -13.48 -25.01 -13.72
N LEU A 587 -14.11 -24.17 -14.52
CA LEU A 587 -14.49 -24.46 -15.89
C LEU A 587 -13.64 -23.64 -16.85
N GLU A 588 -13.09 -24.29 -17.86
CA GLU A 588 -12.24 -23.66 -18.86
C GLU A 588 -12.74 -24.04 -20.26
N ALA A 589 -13.07 -23.02 -21.05
CA ALA A 589 -13.50 -23.18 -22.43
C ALA A 589 -12.28 -23.28 -23.36
N LEU A 590 -12.10 -24.43 -23.98
CA LEU A 590 -10.98 -24.71 -24.89
C LEU A 590 -11.41 -24.55 -26.35
N GLY A 591 -10.51 -24.00 -27.15
CA GLY A 591 -10.72 -23.87 -28.60
C GLY A 591 -11.67 -22.74 -28.99
N LEU A 592 -11.87 -21.73 -28.13
CA LEU A 592 -12.68 -20.55 -28.45
C LEU A 592 -12.06 -19.76 -29.63
N PRO A 593 -12.85 -19.44 -30.67
CA PRO A 593 -12.36 -18.61 -31.77
C PRO A 593 -12.12 -17.17 -31.31
N LYS A 594 -11.02 -16.54 -31.74
CA LYS A 594 -10.65 -15.14 -31.38
C LYS A 594 -10.39 -14.87 -29.88
N SER A 595 -10.19 -15.89 -29.05
CA SER A 595 -9.53 -15.70 -27.75
C SER A 595 -8.02 -15.60 -27.98
N GLY A 596 -7.31 -14.73 -27.27
CA GLY A 596 -5.85 -14.73 -27.23
C GLY A 596 -5.27 -16.06 -26.68
N THR A 597 -4.00 -16.06 -26.30
CA THR A 597 -3.33 -17.26 -25.76
C THR A 597 -3.84 -17.72 -24.39
N ALA A 598 -4.65 -16.91 -23.70
CA ALA A 598 -5.23 -17.25 -22.41
C ALA A 598 -6.65 -17.83 -22.56
N PRO A 599 -6.91 -19.04 -22.01
CA PRO A 599 -8.24 -19.64 -22.05
C PRO A 599 -9.19 -18.94 -21.07
N LEU A 600 -10.45 -18.72 -21.48
CA LEU A 600 -11.44 -18.09 -20.62
C LEU A 600 -11.92 -19.09 -19.55
N GLN A 601 -11.73 -18.72 -18.28
CA GLN A 601 -12.03 -19.56 -17.12
C GLN A 601 -13.15 -18.96 -16.27
N CYS A 602 -13.98 -19.80 -15.68
CA CYS A 602 -14.95 -19.39 -14.66
C CYS A 602 -15.06 -20.42 -13.53
N GLN A 603 -15.10 -19.95 -12.29
CA GLN A 603 -15.35 -20.79 -11.13
C GLN A 603 -16.86 -20.89 -10.86
N VAL A 604 -17.36 -22.11 -10.65
CA VAL A 604 -18.79 -22.39 -10.55
C VAL A 604 -19.08 -23.29 -9.34
N PRO A 605 -19.85 -22.81 -8.35
CA PRO A 605 -20.32 -23.66 -7.27
C PRO A 605 -21.41 -24.62 -7.76
N ILE A 606 -21.31 -25.89 -7.35
CA ILE A 606 -22.33 -26.90 -7.59
C ILE A 606 -22.97 -27.28 -6.24
N ASP A 607 -24.24 -26.89 -6.06
CA ASP A 607 -24.97 -27.10 -4.81
C ASP A 607 -25.91 -28.32 -4.85
N GLN A 608 -26.33 -28.77 -3.67
CA GLN A 608 -27.33 -29.83 -3.57
C GLN A 608 -28.70 -29.35 -4.05
N GLY A 609 -29.29 -30.06 -5.03
CA GLY A 609 -30.63 -29.76 -5.53
C GLY A 609 -30.70 -28.67 -6.60
N MET A 610 -29.55 -28.22 -7.13
CA MET A 610 -29.47 -27.20 -8.18
C MET A 610 -28.92 -27.79 -9.49
N ALA A 611 -29.53 -27.42 -10.61
CA ALA A 611 -29.00 -27.61 -11.95
C ALA A 611 -28.32 -26.32 -12.39
N THR A 612 -27.05 -26.41 -12.76
CA THR A 612 -26.24 -25.25 -13.16
C THR A 612 -26.08 -25.23 -14.67
N ARG A 613 -26.34 -24.09 -15.30
CA ARG A 613 -26.13 -23.83 -16.72
C ARG A 613 -25.10 -22.73 -16.87
N VAL A 614 -24.06 -22.99 -17.64
CA VAL A 614 -23.03 -22.01 -17.99
C VAL A 614 -23.07 -21.81 -19.49
N LEU A 615 -23.18 -20.55 -19.93
CA LEU A 615 -23.20 -20.20 -21.34
C LEU A 615 -22.10 -19.18 -21.63
N PHE A 616 -21.17 -19.54 -22.51
CA PHE A 616 -20.15 -18.64 -23.02
C PHE A 616 -20.66 -17.99 -24.29
N VAL A 617 -20.54 -16.67 -24.36
CA VAL A 617 -21.01 -15.85 -25.47
C VAL A 617 -19.94 -14.85 -25.85
N TYR A 618 -19.81 -14.61 -27.15
CA TYR A 618 -19.02 -13.51 -27.68
C TYR A 618 -19.96 -12.36 -28.03
N SER A 619 -19.68 -11.15 -27.53
CA SER A 619 -20.44 -9.95 -27.90
C SER A 619 -19.51 -8.91 -28.50
N TYR A 620 -19.97 -8.22 -29.55
CA TYR A 620 -19.25 -7.13 -30.20
C TYR A 620 -20.24 -6.09 -30.71
N ASP A 621 -19.79 -4.85 -30.89
CA ASP A 621 -20.62 -3.76 -31.42
C ASP A 621 -20.47 -3.64 -32.94
N GLU A 622 -21.48 -4.09 -33.68
CA GLU A 622 -21.57 -3.96 -35.14
C GLU A 622 -21.53 -2.50 -35.63
N LYS A 623 -21.92 -1.52 -34.79
CA LYS A 623 -21.92 -0.09 -35.16
C LYS A 623 -20.54 0.57 -35.00
N ARG A 624 -19.64 0.00 -34.19
CA ARG A 624 -18.27 0.51 -33.95
C ARG A 624 -17.25 0.01 -34.97
N ALA A 625 -17.41 -1.19 -35.53
CA ALA A 625 -16.45 -1.81 -36.45
C ALA A 625 -16.21 -1.04 -37.77
N ALA A 626 -17.08 -0.09 -38.14
CA ALA A 626 -16.99 0.64 -39.41
C ALA A 626 -16.29 2.01 -39.34
N ALA A 627 -16.04 2.59 -38.15
CA ALA A 627 -15.50 3.95 -38.04
C ALA A 627 -13.96 3.96 -37.97
N ARG A 628 -13.31 4.50 -39.00
CA ARG A 628 -11.87 4.84 -39.05
C ARG A 628 -11.69 6.35 -38.94
N ALA A 629 -12.15 6.96 -37.86
CA ALA A 629 -12.16 8.41 -37.67
C ALA A 629 -11.29 8.88 -36.50
N SER A 630 -10.63 7.98 -35.76
CA SER A 630 -9.68 8.38 -34.72
C SER A 630 -8.40 8.96 -35.34
N ALA A 631 -7.76 9.86 -34.59
CA ALA A 631 -6.39 10.27 -34.86
C ALA A 631 -5.56 10.39 -33.58
N ILE A 632 -4.26 10.13 -33.72
CA ILE A 632 -3.26 10.43 -32.71
C ILE A 632 -2.38 11.55 -33.26
N SER A 633 -2.22 12.64 -32.52
CA SER A 633 -1.36 13.76 -32.90
C SER A 633 -0.50 14.22 -31.74
N GLY A 634 0.60 14.91 -31.99
CA GLY A 634 1.38 15.55 -30.93
C GLY A 634 2.63 16.21 -31.47
N THR A 635 3.46 16.72 -30.57
CA THR A 635 4.76 17.33 -30.89
C THR A 635 5.92 16.45 -30.44
N VAL A 636 7.02 16.47 -31.20
CA VAL A 636 8.32 15.91 -30.79
C VAL A 636 9.26 17.06 -30.42
N GLU A 637 9.48 17.27 -29.12
CA GLU A 637 10.36 18.34 -28.66
C GLU A 637 11.82 18.04 -29.02
N GLY A 638 12.48 18.98 -29.73
CA GLY A 638 13.84 18.83 -30.23
C GLY A 638 13.99 17.84 -31.41
N GLY A 639 12.88 17.44 -32.05
CA GLY A 639 12.84 16.36 -33.04
C GLY A 639 12.28 16.73 -34.41
N ALA A 640 12.50 17.95 -34.90
CA ALA A 640 12.11 18.34 -36.25
C ALA A 640 12.71 17.37 -37.31
N GLY A 641 11.88 16.84 -38.19
CA GLY A 641 12.28 15.86 -39.21
C GLY A 641 12.50 14.42 -38.72
N CYS A 642 12.17 14.10 -37.45
CA CYS A 642 12.25 12.74 -36.94
C CYS A 642 11.07 11.89 -37.41
N THR A 643 11.30 10.58 -37.57
CA THR A 643 10.24 9.62 -37.93
C THR A 643 9.57 9.07 -36.69
N VAL A 644 8.33 9.48 -36.45
CA VAL A 644 7.44 8.92 -35.42
C VAL A 644 6.81 7.64 -35.95
N ARG A 645 6.68 6.64 -35.08
CA ARG A 645 6.18 5.32 -35.41
C ARG A 645 5.03 4.93 -34.51
N LEU A 646 3.96 4.42 -35.13
CA LEU A 646 2.76 3.88 -34.49
C LEU A 646 2.67 2.36 -34.73
N ARG A 647 2.46 1.58 -33.67
CA ARG A 647 2.21 0.12 -33.76
C ARG A 647 0.88 -0.22 -33.10
N ALA A 648 0.05 -1.05 -33.75
CA ALA A 648 -1.11 -1.66 -33.09
C ALA A 648 -0.68 -2.88 -32.26
N GLU A 649 -1.39 -3.15 -31.16
CA GLU A 649 -1.11 -4.28 -30.27
C GLU A 649 -1.40 -5.64 -30.93
N GLU A 650 -2.37 -5.74 -31.86
CA GLU A 650 -2.70 -6.99 -32.55
C GLU A 650 -2.06 -7.11 -33.95
N PRO A 651 -1.22 -8.14 -34.20
CA PRO A 651 -0.69 -8.43 -35.54
C PRO A 651 -1.64 -9.37 -36.29
N GLY A 652 -2.46 -8.87 -37.23
CA GLY A 652 -3.28 -9.78 -38.05
C GLY A 652 -4.19 -9.19 -39.10
N GLU A 653 -4.84 -8.05 -38.88
CA GLU A 653 -5.80 -7.47 -39.85
C GLU A 653 -5.53 -5.99 -40.22
N GLY A 654 -4.25 -5.57 -40.12
CA GLY A 654 -3.59 -4.47 -40.87
C GLY A 654 -3.38 -3.12 -40.17
N PRO A 655 -2.48 -2.23 -40.67
CA PRO A 655 -1.12 -2.50 -41.15
C PRO A 655 -0.16 -2.60 -39.95
N GLY A 656 0.74 -3.58 -39.97
CA GLY A 656 1.85 -3.63 -39.02
C GLY A 656 2.76 -2.43 -39.25
N GLU A 657 2.87 -1.56 -38.25
CA GLU A 657 3.67 -0.32 -38.27
C GLU A 657 3.16 0.77 -39.24
N ARG A 658 2.82 1.96 -38.70
CA ARG A 658 2.65 3.20 -39.48
C ARG A 658 3.72 4.20 -39.08
N LEU A 659 4.19 5.00 -40.03
CA LEU A 659 5.20 6.03 -39.82
C LEU A 659 4.64 7.39 -40.20
N ALA A 660 5.00 8.43 -39.44
CA ALA A 660 4.73 9.82 -39.73
C ALA A 660 6.01 10.62 -39.50
N GLU A 661 6.33 11.56 -40.39
CA GLU A 661 7.44 12.49 -40.16
C GLU A 661 6.94 13.68 -39.36
N ALA A 662 7.69 14.05 -38.33
CA ALA A 662 7.46 15.28 -37.58
C ALA A 662 7.89 16.47 -38.45
N ASP A 663 7.04 17.49 -38.56
CA ASP A 663 7.32 18.67 -39.38
C ASP A 663 8.40 19.59 -38.77
N GLU A 664 8.63 20.76 -39.35
CA GLU A 664 9.63 21.73 -38.87
C GLU A 664 9.33 22.26 -37.45
N ALA A 665 8.07 22.20 -37.00
CA ALA A 665 7.66 22.52 -35.63
C ALA A 665 7.69 21.28 -34.69
N GLY A 666 7.97 20.10 -35.23
CA GLY A 666 7.95 18.83 -34.52
C GLY A 666 6.56 18.18 -34.47
N ASP A 667 5.56 18.72 -35.15
CA ASP A 667 4.20 18.18 -35.14
C ASP A 667 4.09 16.90 -35.97
N TYR A 668 3.39 15.90 -35.45
CA TYR A 668 3.07 14.66 -36.17
C TYR A 668 1.59 14.28 -36.01
N VAL A 669 1.05 13.55 -36.99
CA VAL A 669 -0.33 13.06 -36.96
C VAL A 669 -0.49 11.69 -37.63
N PHE A 670 -1.25 10.82 -36.98
CA PHE A 670 -1.75 9.56 -37.51
C PHE A 670 -3.27 9.62 -37.56
N SER A 671 -3.84 9.80 -38.75
CA SER A 671 -5.30 9.86 -38.95
C SER A 671 -5.88 8.55 -39.50
N GLY A 672 -7.20 8.41 -39.40
CA GLY A 672 -7.92 7.29 -40.01
C GLY A 672 -7.66 5.97 -39.27
N LEU A 673 -7.50 6.06 -37.96
CA LEU A 673 -7.24 4.91 -37.09
C LEU A 673 -8.56 4.26 -36.69
N ALA A 674 -8.55 2.93 -36.68
CA ALA A 674 -9.67 2.15 -36.17
C ALA A 674 -9.61 2.11 -34.64
N ALA A 675 -10.72 1.73 -34.01
CA ALA A 675 -10.72 1.39 -32.60
C ALA A 675 -9.67 0.28 -32.33
N GLY A 676 -8.94 0.40 -31.23
CA GLY A 676 -7.86 -0.53 -30.88
C GLY A 676 -6.77 0.14 -30.05
N ARG A 677 -5.83 -0.66 -29.57
CA ARG A 677 -4.72 -0.19 -28.74
C ARG A 677 -3.46 0.00 -29.58
N TYR A 678 -2.81 1.15 -29.40
CA TYR A 678 -1.65 1.55 -30.17
C TYR A 678 -0.49 2.05 -29.30
N TYR A 679 0.73 1.91 -29.81
CA TYR A 679 1.97 2.36 -29.20
C TYR A 679 2.65 3.38 -30.12
N VAL A 680 3.17 4.47 -29.55
CA VAL A 680 3.92 5.49 -30.28
C VAL A 680 5.35 5.55 -29.78
N ASP A 681 6.32 5.55 -30.69
CA ASP A 681 7.73 5.85 -30.40
C ASP A 681 8.40 6.68 -31.52
N VAL A 682 9.64 7.11 -31.33
CA VAL A 682 10.45 7.76 -32.39
C VAL A 682 11.53 6.79 -32.87
N LYS A 683 11.55 6.51 -34.17
CA LYS A 683 12.45 5.51 -34.74
C LYS A 683 13.90 5.95 -34.62
N GLY A 684 14.72 5.12 -33.95
CA GLY A 684 16.16 5.35 -33.81
C GLY A 684 16.54 6.44 -32.79
N ARG A 685 15.60 6.99 -32.04
CA ARG A 685 15.83 8.02 -31.02
C ARG A 685 15.20 7.58 -29.70
N ARG A 686 15.82 7.93 -28.56
CA ARG A 686 15.31 7.61 -27.23
C ARG A 686 14.39 8.73 -26.74
N LEU A 687 13.31 8.32 -26.09
CA LEU A 687 12.36 9.23 -25.46
C LEU A 687 12.67 9.38 -23.96
N LEU A 688 12.58 10.61 -23.46
CA LEU A 688 12.65 10.91 -22.03
C LEU A 688 11.33 10.56 -21.33
N ASN A 689 10.20 10.69 -22.03
CA ASN A 689 8.90 10.24 -21.59
C ASN A 689 8.52 8.94 -22.31
N TRP A 690 8.26 7.86 -21.57
CA TRP A 690 7.78 6.61 -22.16
C TRP A 690 6.24 6.63 -22.20
N PRO A 691 5.59 6.86 -23.35
CA PRO A 691 4.14 6.99 -23.41
C PRO A 691 3.47 5.65 -23.09
N LEU A 692 2.39 5.71 -22.31
CA LEU A 692 1.51 4.57 -22.09
C LEU A 692 0.84 4.13 -23.40
N PRO A 693 0.37 2.87 -23.50
CA PRO A 693 -0.44 2.44 -24.63
C PRO A 693 -1.69 3.31 -24.80
N ILE A 694 -2.01 3.67 -26.04
CA ILE A 694 -3.12 4.57 -26.39
C ILE A 694 -4.32 3.76 -26.88
N ASP A 695 -5.44 3.85 -26.18
CA ASP A 695 -6.70 3.22 -26.57
C ASP A 695 -7.54 4.15 -27.46
N LEU A 696 -7.83 3.70 -28.67
CA LEU A 696 -8.69 4.40 -29.62
C LEU A 696 -10.07 3.74 -29.71
N ASP A 697 -11.10 4.56 -29.87
CA ASP A 697 -12.49 4.10 -29.99
C ASP A 697 -13.03 4.13 -31.43
N GLY A 698 -12.19 4.52 -32.40
CA GLY A 698 -12.53 4.66 -33.81
C GLY A 698 -13.08 6.04 -34.19
N ARG A 699 -13.24 6.99 -33.24
CA ARG A 699 -13.67 8.38 -33.47
C ARG A 699 -12.89 9.43 -32.66
N ASN A 700 -12.23 9.05 -31.58
CA ASN A 700 -11.53 9.93 -30.65
C ASN A 700 -10.25 10.54 -31.24
N GLN A 701 -9.94 11.76 -30.79
CA GLN A 701 -8.73 12.49 -31.15
C GLN A 701 -7.85 12.54 -29.90
N VAL A 702 -6.67 11.91 -29.93
CA VAL A 702 -5.80 11.77 -28.77
C VAL A 702 -4.49 12.52 -29.01
N ARG A 703 -4.05 13.31 -28.03
CA ARG A 703 -2.77 14.02 -28.08
C ARG A 703 -1.68 13.23 -27.35
N CYS A 704 -0.51 13.07 -27.96
CA CYS A 704 0.65 12.39 -27.40
C CYS A 704 1.93 13.17 -27.72
N ASP A 705 2.40 13.98 -26.78
CA ASP A 705 3.63 14.75 -26.97
C ASP A 705 4.86 13.91 -26.54
N LEU A 706 5.91 13.94 -27.35
CA LEU A 706 7.11 13.11 -27.22
C LEU A 706 8.32 14.00 -26.94
N LEU A 707 9.13 13.63 -25.95
CA LEU A 707 10.33 14.35 -25.53
C LEU A 707 11.54 13.54 -25.94
N LEU A 708 12.35 14.04 -26.88
CA LEU A 708 13.61 13.37 -27.20
C LEU A 708 14.63 13.60 -26.09
N LEU A 709 15.36 12.55 -25.76
CA LEU A 709 16.55 12.69 -24.95
C LEU A 709 17.59 13.51 -25.75
N PRO A 710 18.15 14.62 -25.22
CA PRO A 710 19.13 15.43 -25.94
C PRO A 710 20.38 14.60 -26.27
N GLU A 711 20.86 14.63 -27.52
CA GLU A 711 22.04 13.87 -27.95
C GLU A 711 23.32 14.32 -27.19
N ASP A 712 23.36 15.57 -26.74
CA ASP A 712 24.45 16.15 -25.96
C ASP A 712 24.37 15.85 -24.45
N ALA A 713 23.24 15.28 -23.98
CA ALA A 713 23.01 14.90 -22.59
C ALA A 713 23.37 13.43 -22.30
N LEU A 714 23.88 12.71 -23.30
CA LEU A 714 24.45 11.39 -23.10
C LEU A 714 25.96 11.53 -22.82
N PRO A 715 26.46 11.03 -21.67
CA PRO A 715 27.87 10.70 -21.59
C PRO A 715 28.19 9.75 -22.74
N ALA A 716 29.40 9.81 -23.28
CA ALA A 716 29.91 8.78 -24.20
C ALA A 716 29.51 7.42 -23.64
N ARG A 717 28.96 6.52 -24.49
CA ARG A 717 28.50 5.19 -24.06
C ARG A 717 29.52 4.64 -23.08
N PRO A 718 29.16 4.41 -21.81
CA PRO A 718 30.10 3.76 -20.91
C PRO A 718 30.42 2.41 -21.55
N ASP A 719 31.71 2.08 -21.60
CA ASP A 719 32.15 0.77 -22.08
C ASP A 719 31.37 -0.29 -21.29
N PRO A 720 30.88 -1.36 -21.92
CA PRO A 720 30.12 -2.36 -21.17
C PRO A 720 31.05 -3.05 -20.16
N ALA A 721 30.50 -3.42 -19.00
CA ALA A 721 31.29 -4.01 -17.92
C ALA A 721 31.82 -5.40 -18.30
N SER A 722 32.91 -5.82 -17.67
CA SER A 722 33.48 -7.15 -17.81
C SER A 722 33.83 -7.72 -16.44
N LEU A 723 33.54 -9.01 -16.26
CA LEU A 723 33.91 -9.78 -15.08
C LEU A 723 34.90 -10.86 -15.49
N HIS A 724 36.06 -10.84 -14.87
CA HIS A 724 37.07 -11.88 -15.00
C HIS A 724 37.20 -12.64 -13.68
N GLY A 725 37.41 -13.96 -13.71
CA GLY A 725 37.64 -14.69 -12.47
C GLY A 725 38.43 -15.97 -12.59
N GLN A 726 38.91 -16.46 -11.44
CA GLN A 726 39.70 -17.68 -11.34
C GLN A 726 39.22 -18.57 -10.17
N THR A 727 38.96 -19.85 -10.44
CA THR A 727 38.66 -20.86 -9.43
C THR A 727 39.95 -21.50 -8.92
N GLN A 728 40.21 -21.48 -7.61
CA GLN A 728 41.36 -22.18 -7.02
C GLN A 728 40.96 -23.50 -6.35
N PRO A 729 41.68 -24.62 -6.57
CA PRO A 729 41.53 -25.82 -5.76
C PRO A 729 42.04 -25.59 -4.33
N VAL A 730 41.45 -26.29 -3.35
CA VAL A 730 41.90 -26.23 -1.93
C VAL A 730 43.39 -26.53 -1.84
N ALA A 731 44.16 -25.59 -1.28
CA ALA A 731 45.56 -25.82 -0.96
C ALA A 731 45.66 -26.92 0.11
N ALA A 732 46.20 -28.08 -0.26
CA ALA A 732 46.44 -29.18 0.66
C ALA A 732 47.41 -28.75 1.77
N ALA A 733 46.88 -28.40 2.95
CA ALA A 733 47.65 -28.46 4.17
C ALA A 733 47.99 -29.94 4.45
N ALA A 734 49.28 -30.25 4.54
CA ALA A 734 49.83 -31.59 4.71
C ALA A 734 49.47 -32.22 6.10
N PRO A 735 49.70 -33.52 6.32
CA PRO A 735 48.67 -34.56 6.27
C PRO A 735 48.32 -35.12 7.66
N ALA A 736 47.04 -35.39 7.91
CA ALA A 736 46.61 -36.39 8.90
C ALA A 736 45.78 -37.46 8.18
N ARG A 737 46.20 -38.71 8.37
CA ARG A 737 45.78 -39.90 7.62
C ARG A 737 44.26 -40.12 7.66
N LEU A 738 43.61 -39.98 6.51
CA LEU A 738 42.41 -40.74 6.18
C LEU A 738 42.55 -41.19 4.71
N THR A 739 42.73 -42.50 4.54
CA THR A 739 42.69 -43.17 3.24
C THR A 739 41.25 -43.50 2.92
N GLN A 740 40.65 -42.82 1.93
CA GLN A 740 39.51 -43.30 1.14
C GLN A 740 39.38 -42.45 -0.15
N PRO A 741 38.73 -42.98 -1.21
CA PRO A 741 39.18 -42.83 -2.60
C PRO A 741 38.95 -41.43 -3.17
N ALA A 742 39.91 -40.97 -3.97
CA ALA A 742 39.82 -39.74 -4.75
C ALA A 742 38.67 -39.81 -5.75
N GLY A 743 37.51 -39.28 -5.38
CA GLY A 743 36.59 -38.69 -6.35
C GLY A 743 37.25 -37.40 -6.84
N GLU A 744 37.53 -37.33 -8.14
CA GLU A 744 38.15 -36.17 -8.78
C GLU A 744 37.34 -34.90 -8.45
N SER A 745 37.92 -33.95 -7.71
CA SER A 745 37.38 -32.60 -7.59
C SER A 745 37.43 -31.96 -8.97
N ARG A 746 36.28 -31.96 -9.66
CA ARG A 746 36.17 -31.46 -11.02
C ARG A 746 35.84 -29.98 -10.95
N ALA A 747 36.72 -29.13 -11.49
CA ALA A 747 36.40 -27.72 -11.69
C ALA A 747 35.08 -27.59 -12.48
N PRO A 748 34.23 -26.60 -12.15
CA PRO A 748 32.96 -26.40 -12.84
C PRO A 748 33.23 -26.21 -14.33
N ARG A 749 32.43 -26.83 -15.19
CA ARG A 749 32.63 -26.70 -16.65
C ARG A 749 32.08 -25.39 -17.20
N GLN A 750 31.13 -24.79 -16.50
CA GLN A 750 30.41 -23.58 -16.90
C GLN A 750 30.03 -22.76 -15.67
N MET A 751 29.91 -21.44 -15.86
CA MET A 751 29.41 -20.50 -14.87
C MET A 751 28.29 -19.66 -15.47
N ALA A 752 27.36 -19.22 -14.63
CA ALA A 752 26.26 -18.36 -15.05
C ALA A 752 26.16 -17.11 -14.17
N LEU A 753 25.87 -15.96 -14.78
CA LEU A 753 25.38 -14.77 -14.10
C LEU A 753 23.89 -14.63 -14.40
N VAL A 754 23.10 -14.23 -13.42
CA VAL A 754 21.68 -13.91 -13.60
C VAL A 754 21.48 -12.48 -13.12
N ASP A 755 20.95 -11.61 -13.97
CA ASP A 755 20.62 -10.23 -13.55
C ASP A 755 19.28 -10.16 -12.80
N ALA A 756 19.00 -8.99 -12.21
CA ALA A 756 17.76 -8.72 -11.48
C ALA A 756 16.45 -8.91 -12.30
N GLN A 757 16.54 -9.06 -13.63
CA GLN A 757 15.39 -9.34 -14.51
C GLN A 757 15.29 -10.84 -14.86
N GLY A 758 16.14 -11.68 -14.27
CA GLY A 758 16.20 -13.11 -14.52
C GLY A 758 16.91 -13.48 -15.84
N GLN A 759 17.53 -12.51 -16.52
CA GLN A 759 18.26 -12.79 -17.75
C GLN A 759 19.62 -13.42 -17.41
N ARG A 760 19.86 -14.59 -18.03
CA ARG A 760 21.01 -15.44 -17.75
C ARG A 760 22.12 -15.25 -18.79
N TYR A 761 23.34 -15.04 -18.30
CA TYR A 761 24.58 -14.98 -19.07
C TYR A 761 25.41 -16.21 -18.69
N VAL A 762 25.97 -16.95 -19.65
CA VAL A 762 26.71 -18.20 -19.36
C VAL A 762 28.07 -18.17 -20.04
N THR A 763 29.12 -18.55 -19.31
CA THR A 763 30.48 -18.66 -19.84
C THR A 763 31.10 -20.02 -19.49
N HIS A 764 32.14 -20.41 -20.22
CA HIS A 764 32.90 -21.63 -19.94
C HIS A 764 34.06 -21.32 -19.01
N VAL A 765 34.37 -22.27 -18.12
CA VAL A 765 35.58 -22.20 -17.29
C VAL A 765 36.67 -22.97 -17.99
N GLU A 766 37.79 -22.31 -18.24
CA GLU A 766 38.98 -22.92 -18.84
C GLU A 766 39.55 -24.00 -17.91
N PRO A 767 40.31 -24.98 -18.43
CA PRO A 767 40.97 -26.00 -17.60
C PRO A 767 41.92 -25.42 -16.53
N SER A 768 42.35 -24.17 -16.67
CA SER A 768 43.13 -23.39 -15.68
C SER A 768 42.29 -22.85 -14.51
N GLY A 769 40.96 -22.99 -14.56
CA GLY A 769 40.01 -22.40 -13.62
C GLY A 769 39.59 -20.97 -13.97
N GLU A 770 40.05 -20.43 -15.11
CA GLU A 770 39.80 -19.05 -15.54
C GLU A 770 38.47 -18.91 -16.28
N PHE A 771 37.73 -17.83 -16.05
CA PHE A 771 36.48 -17.54 -16.74
C PHE A 771 36.31 -16.03 -16.96
N THR A 772 35.58 -15.66 -18.01
CA THR A 772 35.31 -14.26 -18.33
C THR A 772 33.87 -14.07 -18.83
N PHE A 773 33.23 -13.00 -18.38
CA PHE A 773 31.99 -12.47 -18.91
C PHE A 773 32.25 -11.07 -19.47
N ASP A 774 32.01 -10.91 -20.77
CA ASP A 774 32.22 -9.66 -21.47
C ASP A 774 30.88 -8.99 -21.79
N SER A 775 30.92 -7.66 -21.90
CA SER A 775 29.81 -6.85 -22.37
C SER A 775 28.55 -6.88 -21.48
N LEU A 776 28.73 -6.92 -20.16
CA LEU A 776 27.64 -6.94 -19.19
C LEU A 776 27.02 -5.53 -19.02
N PRO A 777 25.69 -5.44 -18.94
CA PRO A 777 25.01 -4.23 -18.46
C PRO A 777 25.46 -3.84 -17.04
N ALA A 778 25.29 -2.57 -16.66
CA ALA A 778 25.42 -2.21 -15.26
C ALA A 778 24.22 -2.75 -14.47
N GLY A 779 24.46 -3.27 -13.26
CA GLY A 779 23.43 -3.84 -12.40
C GLY A 779 23.96 -4.89 -11.42
N ASP A 780 23.05 -5.39 -10.61
CA ASP A 780 23.28 -6.50 -9.69
C ASP A 780 23.09 -7.85 -10.41
N TYR A 781 24.01 -8.77 -10.13
CA TYR A 781 24.01 -10.12 -10.69
C TYR A 781 24.25 -11.17 -9.63
N ASP A 782 23.63 -12.34 -9.79
CA ASP A 782 23.97 -13.54 -9.03
C ASP A 782 24.83 -14.48 -9.88
N LEU A 783 26.04 -14.77 -9.39
CA LEU A 783 27.00 -15.67 -10.03
C LEU A 783 26.84 -17.10 -9.50
N TYR A 784 26.51 -18.04 -10.38
CA TYR A 784 26.32 -19.46 -10.11
C TYR A 784 27.44 -20.30 -10.70
N ALA A 785 28.02 -21.17 -9.87
CA ALA A 785 28.98 -22.19 -10.28
C ALA A 785 28.69 -23.53 -9.61
N GLU A 786 28.75 -24.61 -10.40
CA GLU A 786 28.52 -25.98 -9.94
C GLU A 786 29.53 -26.34 -8.83
N GLY A 787 29.05 -26.44 -7.58
CA GLY A 787 29.88 -26.77 -6.40
C GLY A 787 30.51 -25.60 -5.65
N PHE A 788 30.19 -24.33 -5.97
CA PHE A 788 30.83 -23.13 -5.39
C PHE A 788 29.85 -22.11 -4.78
N GLY A 789 28.56 -22.41 -4.72
CA GLY A 789 27.51 -21.51 -4.20
C GLY A 789 27.15 -20.37 -5.15
N SER A 790 26.23 -19.50 -4.73
CA SER A 790 25.85 -18.27 -5.43
C SER A 790 26.50 -17.04 -4.78
N TRP A 791 26.96 -16.09 -5.59
CA TRP A 791 27.62 -14.87 -5.12
C TRP A 791 26.98 -13.63 -5.75
N GLY A 792 26.57 -12.66 -4.95
CA GLY A 792 26.08 -11.37 -5.43
C GLY A 792 27.24 -10.52 -5.95
N VAL A 793 27.12 -10.00 -7.17
CA VAL A 793 28.11 -9.19 -7.87
C VAL A 793 27.42 -7.93 -8.42
N HIS A 794 27.81 -6.77 -7.91
CA HIS A 794 27.40 -5.48 -8.47
C HIS A 794 28.41 -5.01 -9.51
N LEU A 795 27.95 -4.57 -10.68
CA LEU A 795 28.80 -4.02 -11.74
C LEU A 795 28.28 -2.64 -12.18
N ASP A 796 29.13 -1.63 -12.12
CA ASP A 796 28.88 -0.32 -12.72
C ASP A 796 29.30 -0.30 -14.20
N ALA A 797 28.80 0.68 -14.96
CA ALA A 797 29.08 0.78 -16.38
C ALA A 797 30.57 1.13 -16.63
N GLY A 798 31.31 0.24 -17.30
CA GLY A 798 32.75 0.36 -17.57
C GLY A 798 33.65 -0.49 -16.68
N ASP A 799 33.07 -1.19 -15.70
CA ASP A 799 33.83 -1.97 -14.73
C ASP A 799 34.62 -3.11 -15.37
N ARG A 800 35.81 -3.35 -14.82
CA ARG A 800 36.64 -4.53 -15.10
C ARG A 800 36.95 -5.21 -13.77
N LEU A 801 36.01 -6.02 -13.32
CA LEU A 801 36.09 -6.67 -12.02
C LEU A 801 36.85 -8.01 -12.15
N SER A 802 37.79 -8.27 -11.23
CA SER A 802 38.51 -9.54 -11.13
C SER A 802 38.19 -10.24 -9.82
N ILE A 803 37.70 -11.48 -9.87
CA ILE A 803 37.28 -12.26 -8.68
C ILE A 803 38.04 -13.60 -8.56
N GLN A 804 38.29 -14.04 -7.32
CA GLN A 804 38.83 -15.37 -7.04
C GLN A 804 37.84 -16.18 -6.22
N LEU A 805 37.55 -17.41 -6.66
CA LEU A 805 36.61 -18.31 -6.02
C LEU A 805 37.36 -19.47 -5.34
N TRP A 806 37.03 -19.71 -4.06
CA TRP A 806 37.61 -20.76 -3.23
C TRP A 806 36.59 -21.86 -2.98
N GLN A 807 37.00 -23.12 -3.08
CA GLN A 807 36.15 -24.27 -2.75
C GLN A 807 35.98 -24.32 -1.21
N THR A 808 34.74 -24.27 -0.70
CA THR A 808 34.47 -24.22 0.74
C THR A 808 34.78 -25.57 1.43
N GLU A 809 35.50 -25.51 2.56
CA GLU A 809 35.80 -26.66 3.41
C GLU A 809 34.56 -27.09 4.19
N GLY A 810 34.11 -28.34 4.00
CA GLY A 810 33.20 -29.01 4.93
C GLY A 810 32.39 -30.09 4.24
N GLY A 811 32.79 -31.36 4.38
CA GLY A 811 32.18 -32.53 3.75
C GLY A 811 30.70 -32.77 4.08
N TRP A 812 29.81 -31.95 3.52
CA TRP A 812 28.36 -32.01 3.62
C TRP A 812 27.71 -31.96 2.23
N SER A 813 26.60 -32.68 2.03
CA SER A 813 25.85 -32.80 0.77
C SER A 813 24.38 -32.67 1.07
N ARG A 814 23.65 -32.28 0.03
CA ARG A 814 22.20 -32.25 0.04
C ARG A 814 21.60 -33.42 -0.75
N GLN A 815 20.48 -33.92 -0.28
CA GLN A 815 19.60 -34.81 -1.02
C GLN A 815 18.13 -34.37 -0.88
N THR A 816 17.47 -34.07 -1.99
CA THR A 816 16.06 -33.67 -2.02
C THR A 816 15.19 -34.85 -2.49
N ARG A 817 14.04 -35.06 -1.85
CA ARG A 817 13.05 -36.07 -2.23
C ARG A 817 11.63 -35.49 -2.20
N ILE A 818 10.92 -35.57 -3.31
CA ILE A 818 9.51 -35.18 -3.41
C ILE A 818 8.61 -36.38 -3.09
N GLN A 819 7.58 -36.15 -2.27
CA GLN A 819 6.52 -37.07 -1.89
C GLN A 819 5.24 -36.67 -2.62
N THR A 820 4.85 -37.47 -3.60
CA THR A 820 3.72 -37.20 -4.51
C THR A 820 2.33 -37.50 -3.92
N VAL A 821 2.26 -37.99 -2.68
CA VAL A 821 1.02 -38.28 -1.93
C VAL A 821 1.29 -38.07 -0.43
N ALA A 822 1.48 -36.81 -0.03
CA ALA A 822 1.78 -36.47 1.36
C ALA A 822 0.50 -36.31 2.19
N ALA A 823 0.53 -36.77 3.45
CA ALA A 823 -0.59 -36.56 4.38
C ALA A 823 -0.85 -35.06 4.64
N THR A 824 0.18 -34.24 4.46
CA THR A 824 0.15 -32.78 4.61
C THR A 824 0.82 -32.14 3.39
N PRO A 825 0.06 -31.82 2.32
CA PRO A 825 0.58 -31.16 1.13
C PRO A 825 1.18 -29.78 1.42
N GLY A 826 2.18 -29.37 0.65
CA GLY A 826 2.88 -28.09 0.80
C GLY A 826 3.98 -28.09 1.85
N MET A 827 4.22 -29.21 2.55
CA MET A 827 5.24 -29.28 3.60
C MET A 827 6.64 -29.53 3.03
N ILE A 828 7.63 -28.79 3.50
CA ILE A 828 9.06 -29.03 3.27
C ILE A 828 9.69 -29.43 4.60
N GLN A 829 10.09 -30.68 4.73
CA GLN A 829 10.79 -31.19 5.89
C GLN A 829 12.31 -31.19 5.63
N VAL A 830 13.08 -30.57 6.51
CA VAL A 830 14.54 -30.54 6.45
C VAL A 830 15.11 -31.39 7.58
N GLN A 831 16.04 -32.30 7.28
CA GLN A 831 16.64 -33.19 8.26
C GLN A 831 18.17 -33.22 8.16
N TRP A 832 18.86 -33.24 9.31
CA TRP A 832 20.32 -33.26 9.38
C TRP A 832 20.84 -34.01 10.61
N ALA A 833 22.11 -34.41 10.61
CA ALA A 833 22.72 -35.14 11.73
C ALA A 833 24.17 -34.71 11.97
N GLY A 834 24.56 -34.56 13.25
CA GLY A 834 25.97 -34.37 13.65
C GLY A 834 26.39 -32.94 14.00
N GLN A 835 25.49 -31.96 13.93
CA GLN A 835 25.68 -30.60 14.45
C GLN A 835 24.34 -30.07 14.97
N ALA A 836 24.32 -29.67 16.25
CA ALA A 836 23.21 -28.91 16.81
C ALA A 836 23.30 -27.45 16.36
N ASP A 837 22.20 -26.72 16.39
CA ASP A 837 22.14 -25.27 16.11
C ASP A 837 22.51 -24.89 14.67
N LEU A 838 21.79 -25.44 13.69
CA LEU A 838 21.82 -24.97 12.29
C LEU A 838 20.58 -24.14 11.99
N SER A 839 20.77 -22.99 11.35
CA SER A 839 19.67 -22.18 10.83
C SER A 839 19.27 -22.72 9.46
N ILE A 840 17.97 -22.92 9.27
CA ILE A 840 17.40 -23.42 8.02
C ILE A 840 16.36 -22.40 7.55
N ILE A 841 16.66 -21.78 6.41
CA ILE A 841 15.85 -20.74 5.79
C ILE A 841 15.13 -21.37 4.60
N VAL A 842 13.82 -21.16 4.45
CA VAL A 842 13.06 -21.59 3.26
C VAL A 842 12.43 -20.35 2.63
N THR A 843 12.82 -20.05 1.39
CA THR A 843 12.36 -18.87 0.65
C THR A 843 11.57 -19.28 -0.58
N ASP A 844 10.56 -18.49 -0.94
CA ASP A 844 9.92 -18.57 -2.27
C ASP A 844 10.93 -18.05 -3.30
N ALA A 845 11.21 -18.84 -4.34
CA ALA A 845 12.22 -18.50 -5.34
C ALA A 845 11.85 -17.23 -6.15
N ASP A 846 10.57 -16.84 -6.17
CA ASP A 846 10.05 -15.67 -6.88
C ASP A 846 9.76 -14.46 -5.97
N ALA A 847 9.87 -14.61 -4.64
CA ALA A 847 9.73 -13.54 -3.66
C ALA A 847 10.94 -13.50 -2.72
N GLY A 848 11.81 -12.49 -2.90
CA GLY A 848 13.04 -12.35 -2.13
C GLY A 848 12.87 -12.45 -0.60
N MET A 849 13.83 -13.18 0.01
CA MET A 849 14.19 -13.31 1.44
C MET A 849 13.10 -12.96 2.48
N GLU A 850 12.40 -13.99 2.95
CA GLU A 850 11.75 -14.02 4.27
C GLU A 850 12.51 -15.03 5.16
N GLU A 851 12.93 -14.60 6.35
CA GLU A 851 13.75 -15.38 7.30
C GLU A 851 12.83 -16.09 8.31
N LEU A 852 13.00 -17.41 8.48
CA LEU A 852 12.26 -18.20 9.47
C LEU A 852 13.25 -19.07 10.26
N ASP A 853 13.50 -18.68 11.52
CA ASP A 853 14.34 -19.44 12.45
C ASP A 853 13.61 -20.68 12.98
N ALA A 854 14.19 -21.86 12.79
CA ALA A 854 13.70 -23.10 13.39
C ALA A 854 14.51 -23.46 14.65
N SER A 855 14.06 -23.01 15.83
CA SER A 855 14.59 -23.51 17.11
C SER A 855 13.69 -24.61 17.67
N GLY A 856 14.16 -25.87 17.64
CA GLY A 856 13.45 -26.98 18.28
C GLY A 856 14.23 -28.29 18.27
N ALA A 857 15.07 -28.54 19.27
CA ALA A 857 15.60 -29.87 19.56
C ALA A 857 14.88 -30.45 20.77
N GLY A 858 13.97 -31.40 20.53
CA GLY A 858 13.57 -32.37 21.54
C GLY A 858 14.73 -33.30 21.84
N GLU A 859 15.04 -33.52 23.11
CA GLU A 859 16.12 -34.40 23.53
C GLU A 859 15.89 -35.84 23.03
N ALA A 860 16.96 -36.40 22.45
CA ALA A 860 17.21 -37.80 22.11
C ALA A 860 16.59 -38.37 20.82
N GLU A 861 17.23 -38.10 19.66
CA GLU A 861 17.58 -39.12 18.64
C GLU A 861 18.62 -38.56 17.64
N ALA A 862 19.38 -39.44 16.97
CA ALA A 862 20.58 -39.11 16.17
C ALA A 862 20.33 -38.37 14.82
N ALA A 863 19.19 -37.69 14.67
CA ALA A 863 18.85 -36.87 13.50
C ALA A 863 17.89 -35.73 13.91
N TYR A 864 18.29 -34.48 13.65
CA TYR A 864 17.47 -33.28 13.82
C TYR A 864 16.54 -33.11 12.63
N ARG A 865 15.35 -32.52 12.86
CA ARG A 865 14.34 -32.26 11.83
C ARG A 865 13.62 -30.93 12.07
N ALA A 866 13.35 -30.22 10.99
CA ALA A 866 12.49 -29.03 10.94
C ALA A 866 11.46 -29.19 9.82
N GLU A 867 10.25 -28.67 10.00
CA GLU A 867 9.17 -28.75 9.01
C GLU A 867 8.66 -27.34 8.71
N PHE A 868 8.54 -27.00 7.44
CA PHE A 868 8.16 -25.70 6.93
C PHE A 868 6.94 -25.83 6.01
N GLY A 869 6.03 -24.86 6.04
CA GLY A 869 4.79 -24.87 5.25
C GLY A 869 3.53 -25.03 6.11
N PRO A 870 2.36 -25.30 5.49
CA PRO A 870 2.21 -25.68 4.08
C PRO A 870 2.36 -24.49 3.12
N PHE A 871 3.25 -24.63 2.15
CA PHE A 871 3.45 -23.66 1.07
C PHE A 871 2.57 -23.97 -0.14
N PRO A 872 2.14 -22.95 -0.93
CA PRO A 872 1.44 -23.17 -2.19
C PRO A 872 2.34 -23.90 -3.22
N PRO A 873 1.79 -24.43 -4.33
CA PRO A 873 2.62 -24.95 -5.40
C PRO A 873 3.53 -23.85 -5.97
N GLY A 874 4.83 -24.14 -6.09
CA GLY A 874 5.84 -23.12 -6.40
C GLY A 874 7.25 -23.66 -6.25
N ALA A 875 8.24 -22.85 -6.63
CA ALA A 875 9.66 -23.16 -6.43
C ALA A 875 10.15 -22.51 -5.13
N TYR A 876 10.88 -23.28 -4.32
CA TYR A 876 11.37 -22.86 -3.02
C TYR A 876 12.86 -23.15 -2.88
N LEU A 877 13.58 -22.27 -2.19
CA LEU A 877 14.99 -22.43 -1.87
C LEU A 877 15.16 -22.66 -0.37
N VAL A 878 15.65 -23.85 0.00
CA VAL A 878 16.05 -24.19 1.37
C VAL A 878 17.53 -23.89 1.53
N HIS A 879 17.91 -22.95 2.39
CA HIS A 879 19.28 -22.52 2.63
C HIS A 879 19.71 -22.75 4.08
N CYS A 880 20.92 -23.26 4.29
CA CYS A 880 21.58 -23.34 5.59
C CYS A 880 22.85 -22.48 5.55
N PRO A 881 22.83 -21.27 6.12
CA PRO A 881 23.96 -20.34 6.09
C PRO A 881 25.24 -20.91 6.68
N GLU A 882 25.15 -21.63 7.80
CA GLU A 882 26.32 -22.15 8.52
C GLU A 882 27.03 -23.28 7.79
N LEU A 883 26.32 -23.99 6.91
CA LEU A 883 26.89 -25.02 6.03
C LEU A 883 27.17 -24.49 4.61
N ALA A 884 26.78 -23.24 4.31
CA ALA A 884 26.77 -22.67 2.96
C ALA A 884 26.12 -23.60 1.92
N LEU A 885 25.04 -24.29 2.30
CA LEU A 885 24.32 -25.23 1.45
C LEU A 885 22.93 -24.71 1.11
N SER A 886 22.53 -24.84 -0.15
CA SER A 886 21.18 -24.51 -0.61
C SER A 886 20.57 -25.64 -1.44
N ALA A 887 19.26 -25.86 -1.31
CA ALA A 887 18.50 -26.85 -2.02
C ALA A 887 17.22 -26.26 -2.62
N GLU A 888 17.11 -26.30 -3.95
CA GLU A 888 15.85 -26.00 -4.65
C GLU A 888 14.84 -27.14 -4.49
N VAL A 889 13.59 -26.77 -4.27
CA VAL A 889 12.43 -27.65 -4.10
C VAL A 889 11.28 -27.10 -4.94
N GLU A 890 10.86 -27.83 -5.96
CA GLU A 890 9.66 -27.50 -6.72
C GLU A 890 8.50 -28.35 -6.17
N LEU A 891 7.48 -27.69 -5.61
CA LEU A 891 6.30 -28.34 -5.05
C LEU A 891 5.12 -28.24 -6.02
N GLY A 892 4.59 -29.40 -6.45
CA GLY A 892 3.30 -29.51 -7.10
C GLY A 892 2.13 -29.52 -6.12
N ALA A 893 0.91 -29.35 -6.64
CA ALA A 893 -0.31 -29.46 -5.83
C ALA A 893 -0.45 -30.88 -5.25
N GLY A 894 -0.48 -30.99 -3.92
CA GLY A 894 -0.57 -32.29 -3.22
C GLY A 894 0.78 -32.88 -2.78
N GLU A 895 1.90 -32.25 -3.15
CA GLU A 895 3.23 -32.77 -2.88
C GLU A 895 3.81 -32.20 -1.57
N ALA A 896 4.73 -32.95 -0.95
CA ALA A 896 5.60 -32.47 0.12
C ALA A 896 7.05 -32.83 -0.21
N ALA A 897 8.03 -32.11 0.33
CA ALA A 897 9.43 -32.38 0.09
C ALA A 897 10.17 -32.76 1.38
N VAL A 898 11.20 -33.60 1.24
CA VAL A 898 12.17 -33.87 2.31
C VAL A 898 13.57 -33.51 1.79
N VAL A 899 14.23 -32.57 2.45
CA VAL A 899 15.62 -32.16 2.19
C VAL A 899 16.51 -32.74 3.28
N SER A 900 17.50 -33.55 2.90
CA SER A 900 18.46 -34.17 3.84
C SER A 900 19.82 -33.53 3.68
N LEU A 901 20.40 -33.03 4.76
CA LEU A 901 21.78 -32.54 4.83
C LEU A 901 22.65 -33.63 5.46
N LEU A 902 23.53 -34.22 4.66
CA LEU A 902 24.32 -35.41 4.99
C LEU A 902 25.81 -35.11 4.99
N ARG A 903 26.50 -35.48 6.08
CA ARG A 903 27.96 -35.39 6.22
C ARG A 903 28.63 -36.66 5.65
N PHE A 904 29.73 -36.52 4.90
CA PHE A 904 30.55 -37.65 4.39
C PHE A 904 31.97 -37.65 4.93
#